data_AF-A0A9D5KL89-F1
#
_entry.id   AF-A0A9D5KL89-F1
#
_cell.length_a   1.000
_cell.length_b   1.000
_cell.length_c   1.000
_cell.angle_alpha   90.00
_cell.angle_beta   90.00
_cell.angle_gamma   90.00
#
_symmetry.space_group_name_H-M   'P 1'
#
loop_
_entity.id
_entity.type
_entity.pdbx_description
1 polymer ?
#
loop_
_entity_poly.entity_id
_entity_poly.type
_entity_poly.pdbx_seq_one_letter_code
_entity_poly.pdbx_strand_id
1 'polypeptide(L)'
;MKSPKPHFYNDVALISLIVCSWIIAVCSFFLPYHGYADIIITPQKKIYFHHEFIELTAQVKNQKLKKHLIKNGIPVMVMHEGRVVTGIGIKQTFVLRYRNEDQRWYCRWPCPWNTDQGWYKPVANVPACTYRSRPFMIKKRPIKGDKKPLAIMTYETNNRLSSIRPPTPAGYRGNWKTIFDWCDFTGTDTLWLLGGQTAYFTEPVREEFPWLEHNLDQFGKIGRYAHSRSINFCLYVMAYLTFGENRLKPKRYEYAIDYNPKNDTLFESRSISLGDTRRIADIVKILKQFSRIPSVDYIGIDYIRNALGGFELVDDFVHDMQVATPAGWKELSYEERMKWLAREKVSRKNLQLIDQWQWWRAHTVGSLVEQIKKSVGTTKPLWVFTLSWERGWQHGQDPVMMTAAGADIDAVMLYEADQTEFTELLKHWRSYLDRDDARIIVGDVIDWNLHQKTRIPAGPEEYLSRNTAASQKIYRNGPAYGIFLHDLQRLFWGRRGPYSRIEWALAGATAVSRLTSRMNPPAYTVTLSVPETVQINTDFSATLDFTNNTPSRASAPRVELYTSPGCLIFSYQPQQSLFEVSQSSDTLLARVIDYNPSRAGRHYIGVRMSWLEHNRKKSYSNCAYFTVTESSSTVGPFMAGMHGMERTVIRSIEQPSNKTDRQPVSTAGSDDVQLDTR
;
A
#
# COMPACT_ATOMS: atom_id res chain seq x y z
N MET A 1 91.42 47.74 12.45
CA MET A 1 90.00 47.36 12.59
C MET A 1 89.94 45.83 12.61
N LYS A 2 89.40 45.22 13.67
CA LYS A 2 89.40 43.75 13.87
C LYS A 2 88.33 43.09 13.00
N SER A 3 88.67 42.04 12.27
CA SER A 3 87.74 41.27 11.45
C SER A 3 86.79 40.41 12.32
N PRO A 4 85.52 40.20 11.92
CA PRO A 4 84.61 39.34 12.67
C PRO A 4 84.99 37.87 12.50
N LYS A 5 84.93 37.11 13.60
CA LYS A 5 85.22 35.67 13.62
C LYS A 5 84.10 34.87 12.90
N PRO A 6 84.43 33.84 12.11
CA PRO A 6 83.49 33.11 11.25
C PRO A 6 82.68 32.00 11.97
N HIS A 7 82.56 32.04 13.30
CA HIS A 7 82.01 30.89 14.05
C HIS A 7 80.49 30.90 14.25
N PHE A 8 79.77 31.98 13.94
CA PHE A 8 78.34 32.07 14.30
C PHE A 8 77.37 31.42 13.29
N TYR A 9 77.79 31.18 12.05
CA TYR A 9 76.90 30.61 11.01
C TYR A 9 76.76 29.08 11.09
N ASN A 10 77.75 28.37 11.63
CA ASN A 10 77.70 26.91 11.71
C ASN A 10 76.78 26.42 12.84
N ASP A 11 76.68 27.17 13.94
CA ASP A 11 75.86 26.78 15.09
C ASP A 11 74.35 26.92 14.80
N VAL A 12 73.95 27.95 14.06
CA VAL A 12 72.55 28.14 13.65
C VAL A 12 72.10 27.08 12.64
N ALA A 13 73.00 26.67 11.73
CA ALA A 13 72.72 25.60 10.77
C ALA A 13 72.59 24.23 11.48
N LEU A 14 73.45 23.96 12.47
CA LEU A 14 73.41 22.72 13.24
C LEU A 14 72.15 22.63 14.12
N ILE A 15 71.77 23.72 14.79
CA ILE A 15 70.54 23.77 15.59
C ILE A 15 69.30 23.60 14.69
N SER A 16 69.28 24.22 13.50
CA SER A 16 68.18 24.03 12.54
C SER A 16 68.07 22.60 12.04
N LEU A 17 69.20 21.92 11.80
CA LEU A 17 69.24 20.51 11.42
C LEU A 17 68.73 19.59 12.54
N ILE A 18 69.11 19.87 13.79
CA ILE A 18 68.65 19.10 14.95
C ILE A 18 67.15 19.29 15.16
N VAL A 19 66.64 20.53 15.08
CA VAL A 19 65.21 20.84 15.22
C VAL A 19 64.39 20.22 14.08
N CYS A 20 64.85 20.31 12.83
CA CYS A 20 64.19 19.63 11.70
C CYS A 20 64.18 18.11 11.87
N SER A 21 65.29 17.52 12.34
CA SER A 21 65.37 16.07 12.58
C SER A 21 64.43 15.64 13.72
N TRP A 22 64.31 16.46 14.77
CA TRP A 22 63.37 16.23 15.87
C TRP A 22 61.92 16.37 15.44
N ILE A 23 61.59 17.39 14.63
CA ILE A 23 60.24 17.55 14.06
C ILE A 23 59.91 16.37 13.15
N ILE A 24 60.83 15.91 12.30
CA ILE A 24 60.61 14.72 11.47
C ILE A 24 60.42 13.48 12.34
N ALA A 25 61.22 13.28 13.38
CA ALA A 25 61.10 12.14 14.29
C ALA A 25 59.78 12.17 15.08
N VAL A 26 59.39 13.32 15.61
CA VAL A 26 58.13 13.53 16.34
C VAL A 26 56.95 13.40 15.37
N CYS A 27 56.99 13.99 14.18
CA CYS A 27 55.96 13.80 13.16
C CYS A 27 55.89 12.35 12.65
N SER A 28 56.98 11.58 12.70
CA SER A 28 57.01 10.14 12.38
C SER A 28 56.47 9.27 13.52
N PHE A 29 56.64 9.72 14.77
CA PHE A 29 56.13 9.05 15.96
C PHE A 29 54.66 9.36 16.24
N PHE A 30 54.19 10.55 15.83
CA PHE A 30 52.79 11.00 15.88
C PHE A 30 52.06 10.91 14.53
N LEU A 31 52.73 10.48 13.45
CA LEU A 31 52.05 9.94 12.28
C LEU A 31 51.27 8.75 12.84
N PRO A 32 49.92 8.83 12.87
CA PRO A 32 49.12 7.80 13.52
C PRO A 32 49.56 6.50 12.91
N TYR A 33 50.09 5.59 13.74
CA TYR A 33 50.42 4.22 13.41
C TYR A 33 49.40 3.77 12.37
N HIS A 34 49.74 3.87 11.08
CA HIS A 34 48.85 3.58 9.97
C HIS A 34 48.92 2.07 9.85
N GLY A 35 48.50 1.42 10.94
CA GLY A 35 48.64 0.02 11.23
C GLY A 35 48.16 -0.72 10.01
N TYR A 36 49.05 -1.56 9.50
CA TYR A 36 48.77 -2.48 8.42
C TYR A 36 47.53 -3.28 8.77
N ALA A 37 46.37 -2.87 8.26
CA ALA A 37 45.16 -3.68 8.34
C ALA A 37 45.31 -4.84 7.35
N ASP A 38 45.15 -6.07 7.84
CA ASP A 38 45.12 -7.26 7.01
C ASP A 38 43.95 -7.21 6.02
N ILE A 39 42.80 -6.69 6.48
CA ILE A 39 41.55 -6.59 5.72
C ILE A 39 41.08 -5.13 5.67
N ILE A 40 40.73 -4.63 4.48
CA ILE A 40 40.12 -3.31 4.30
C ILE A 40 38.74 -3.49 3.67
N ILE A 41 37.68 -3.15 4.41
CA ILE A 41 36.28 -3.21 3.92
C ILE A 41 35.81 -1.81 3.54
N THR A 42 35.26 -1.66 2.33
CA THR A 42 34.79 -0.39 1.78
C THR A 42 33.40 -0.55 1.17
N PRO A 43 32.40 0.24 1.61
CA PRO A 43 31.13 0.33 0.91
C PRO A 43 31.33 1.07 -0.42
N GLN A 44 30.57 0.68 -1.44
CA GLN A 44 30.65 1.30 -2.77
C GLN A 44 30.23 2.78 -2.75
N LYS A 45 29.23 3.13 -1.92
CA LYS A 45 28.72 4.50 -1.72
C LYS A 45 28.82 4.89 -0.25
N LYS A 46 28.76 6.21 0.02
CA LYS A 46 28.71 6.73 1.40
C LYS A 46 27.29 6.78 1.96
N ILE A 47 26.28 6.92 1.10
CA ILE A 47 24.87 7.07 1.46
C ILE A 47 24.07 6.05 0.67
N TYR A 48 23.17 5.36 1.37
CA TYR A 48 22.22 4.41 0.82
C TYR A 48 20.80 4.74 1.29
N PHE A 49 19.82 4.35 0.48
CA PHE A 49 18.39 4.39 0.79
C PHE A 49 17.88 2.99 1.15
N HIS A 50 16.72 2.92 1.82
CA HIS A 50 16.14 1.66 2.33
C HIS A 50 15.87 0.60 1.26
N HIS A 51 15.65 1.01 0.02
CA HIS A 51 15.44 0.10 -1.10
C HIS A 51 16.75 -0.36 -1.75
N GLU A 52 17.94 0.08 -1.33
CA GLU A 52 19.18 -0.30 -1.99
C GLU A 52 19.84 -1.51 -1.32
N PHE A 53 20.55 -2.32 -2.12
CA PHE A 53 21.60 -3.18 -1.58
C PHE A 53 22.80 -2.33 -1.17
N ILE A 54 23.33 -2.59 0.03
CA ILE A 54 24.60 -2.02 0.44
C ILE A 54 25.70 -2.90 -0.11
N GLU A 55 26.30 -2.46 -1.21
CA GLU A 55 27.43 -3.17 -1.82
C GLU A 55 28.72 -2.94 -1.04
N LEU A 56 29.31 -4.02 -0.51
CA LEU A 56 30.55 -4.00 0.23
C LEU A 56 31.65 -4.72 -0.55
N THR A 57 32.82 -4.11 -0.59
CA THR A 57 34.04 -4.73 -1.13
C THR A 57 35.09 -4.87 -0.04
N ALA A 58 35.97 -5.86 -0.17
CA ALA A 58 37.13 -5.97 0.67
C ALA A 58 38.41 -6.29 -0.11
N GLN A 59 39.52 -5.79 0.43
CA GLN A 59 40.88 -6.10 0.00
C GLN A 59 41.64 -6.75 1.16
N VAL A 60 42.39 -7.81 0.86
CA VAL A 60 43.22 -8.52 1.83
C VAL A 60 44.69 -8.33 1.45
N LYS A 61 45.47 -7.69 2.33
CA LYS A 61 46.90 -7.40 2.09
C LYS A 61 47.80 -8.58 2.46
N ASN A 62 47.43 -9.32 3.49
CA ASN A 62 48.19 -10.46 3.98
C ASN A 62 48.04 -11.66 3.02
N GLN A 63 49.11 -12.07 2.34
CA GLN A 63 49.06 -13.10 1.29
C GLN A 63 48.70 -14.50 1.83
N LYS A 64 49.13 -14.85 3.05
CA LYS A 64 48.75 -16.12 3.69
C LYS A 64 47.25 -16.13 3.98
N LEU A 65 46.76 -15.04 4.54
CA LEU A 65 45.33 -14.86 4.83
C LEU A 65 44.49 -14.84 3.54
N LYS A 66 44.97 -14.17 2.48
CA LYS A 66 44.31 -14.11 1.17
C LYS A 66 44.03 -15.50 0.61
N LYS A 67 45.01 -16.41 0.62
CA LYS A 67 44.81 -17.79 0.11
C LYS A 67 43.69 -18.52 0.84
N HIS A 68 43.59 -18.36 2.16
CA HIS A 68 42.53 -18.94 2.97
C HIS A 68 41.17 -18.30 2.67
N LEU A 69 41.09 -16.97 2.63
CA LEU A 69 39.84 -16.23 2.42
C LEU A 69 39.32 -16.31 0.98
N ILE A 70 40.13 -16.65 -0.02
CA ILE A 70 39.64 -16.92 -1.39
C ILE A 70 38.65 -18.10 -1.36
N LYS A 71 38.94 -19.14 -0.59
CA LYS A 71 38.11 -20.35 -0.49
C LYS A 71 36.89 -20.14 0.41
N ASN A 72 37.09 -19.49 1.56
CA ASN A 72 36.08 -19.44 2.63
C ASN A 72 35.27 -18.13 2.65
N GLY A 73 35.72 -17.10 1.93
CA GLY A 73 35.15 -15.77 2.00
C GLY A 73 35.49 -15.04 3.31
N ILE A 74 35.00 -13.81 3.45
CA ILE A 74 35.21 -12.96 4.62
C ILE A 74 33.87 -12.79 5.35
N PRO A 75 33.67 -13.42 6.51
CA PRO A 75 32.48 -13.15 7.32
C PRO A 75 32.51 -11.71 7.83
N VAL A 76 31.40 -11.00 7.68
CA VAL A 76 31.22 -9.60 8.07
C VAL A 76 29.89 -9.44 8.81
N MET A 77 29.93 -8.66 9.88
CA MET A 77 28.76 -8.15 10.60
C MET A 77 28.61 -6.66 10.32
N VAL A 78 27.39 -6.13 10.44
CA VAL A 78 27.14 -4.69 10.33
C VAL A 78 26.75 -4.16 11.72
N MET A 79 27.40 -3.07 12.14
CA MET A 79 27.18 -2.43 13.43
C MET A 79 26.44 -1.10 13.26
N HIS A 80 25.51 -0.80 14.16
CA HIS A 80 24.87 0.50 14.32
C HIS A 80 24.86 0.85 15.81
N GLU A 81 25.36 2.05 16.17
CA GLU A 81 25.45 2.49 17.58
C GLU A 81 26.10 1.46 18.53
N GLY A 82 27.15 0.78 18.05
CA GLY A 82 27.87 -0.23 18.83
C GLY A 82 27.17 -1.59 18.96
N ARG A 83 26.01 -1.79 18.32
CA ARG A 83 25.26 -3.05 18.33
C ARG A 83 25.29 -3.73 16.97
N VAL A 84 25.32 -5.06 16.97
CA VAL A 84 25.17 -5.87 15.75
C VAL A 84 23.75 -5.71 15.23
N VAL A 85 23.62 -5.40 13.94
CA VAL A 85 22.34 -5.26 13.26
C VAL A 85 21.88 -6.64 12.79
N THR A 86 20.70 -7.06 13.22
CA THR A 86 20.02 -8.23 12.65
C THR A 86 19.44 -7.86 11.29
N GLY A 87 19.96 -8.48 10.24
CA GLY A 87 19.48 -8.32 8.87
C GLY A 87 18.33 -9.25 8.51
N ILE A 88 18.03 -9.30 7.21
CA ILE A 88 16.91 -10.04 6.64
C ILE A 88 17.09 -11.56 6.77
N GLY A 89 16.03 -12.25 7.16
CA GLY A 89 16.05 -13.66 7.54
C GLY A 89 16.82 -13.92 8.82
N ILE A 90 16.85 -12.95 9.74
CA ILE A 90 17.52 -13.02 11.06
C ILE A 90 19.06 -13.17 10.91
N LYS A 91 19.62 -12.83 9.74
CA LYS A 91 21.07 -12.93 9.48
C LYS A 91 21.85 -11.80 10.16
N GLN A 92 22.81 -12.15 11.01
CA GLN A 92 23.75 -11.20 11.62
C GLN A 92 25.12 -11.17 10.93
N THR A 93 25.47 -12.25 10.23
CA THR A 93 26.74 -12.39 9.51
C THR A 93 26.49 -12.68 8.03
N PHE A 94 27.26 -12.02 7.17
CA PHE A 94 27.24 -12.17 5.72
C PHE A 94 28.65 -12.45 5.22
N VAL A 95 28.80 -13.14 4.09
CA VAL A 95 30.11 -13.53 3.59
C VAL A 95 30.45 -12.73 2.34
N LEU A 96 31.53 -11.97 2.37
CA LEU A 96 32.09 -11.39 1.16
C LEU A 96 32.82 -12.52 0.41
N ARG A 97 32.43 -12.78 -0.83
CA ARG A 97 32.99 -13.86 -1.65
C ARG A 97 34.00 -13.28 -2.63
N TYR A 98 35.05 -14.04 -2.92
CA TYR A 98 36.08 -13.61 -3.85
C TYR A 98 35.56 -13.61 -5.28
N ARG A 99 35.72 -12.48 -5.99
CA ARG A 99 35.43 -12.34 -7.42
C ARG A 99 36.74 -12.27 -8.20
N ASN A 100 36.94 -13.23 -9.10
CA ASN A 100 38.16 -13.34 -9.90
C ASN A 100 38.33 -12.14 -10.86
N GLU A 101 37.23 -11.60 -11.40
CA GLU A 101 37.25 -10.49 -12.36
C GLU A 101 37.95 -9.24 -11.79
N ASP A 102 37.67 -8.92 -10.51
CA ASP A 102 38.15 -7.70 -9.86
C ASP A 102 39.29 -7.95 -8.87
N GLN A 103 39.62 -9.23 -8.64
CA GLN A 103 40.57 -9.67 -7.61
C GLN A 103 40.22 -9.11 -6.21
N ARG A 104 38.92 -9.04 -5.89
CA ARG A 104 38.37 -8.47 -4.64
C ARG A 104 37.28 -9.36 -4.07
N TRP A 105 37.03 -9.21 -2.77
CA TRP A 105 35.86 -9.82 -2.14
C TRP A 105 34.67 -8.88 -2.22
N TYR A 106 33.49 -9.43 -2.43
CA TYR A 106 32.27 -8.66 -2.66
C TYR A 106 31.07 -9.31 -1.95
N CYS A 107 30.18 -8.50 -1.38
CA CYS A 107 28.83 -8.90 -1.05
C CYS A 107 27.82 -7.76 -1.26
N ARG A 108 26.55 -8.15 -1.37
CA ARG A 108 25.40 -7.28 -1.25
C ARG A 108 24.76 -7.53 0.11
N TRP A 109 24.70 -6.50 0.95
CA TRP A 109 24.00 -6.58 2.23
C TRP A 109 22.60 -5.97 2.09
N PRO A 110 21.52 -6.75 2.33
CA PRO A 110 20.17 -6.23 2.28
C PRO A 110 19.90 -5.35 3.51
N CYS A 111 19.48 -4.11 3.28
CA CYS A 111 19.08 -3.18 4.35
C CYS A 111 17.88 -3.75 5.14
N PRO A 112 17.93 -3.86 6.49
CA PRO A 112 16.80 -4.34 7.26
C PRO A 112 15.52 -3.50 7.03
N TRP A 113 14.36 -4.14 7.17
CA TRP A 113 13.05 -3.50 7.08
C TRP A 113 12.94 -2.29 8.01
N ASN A 114 12.58 -1.11 7.45
CA ASN A 114 12.48 0.18 8.16
C ASN A 114 13.55 0.41 9.24
N THR A 115 14.81 0.08 8.95
CA THR A 115 15.91 0.31 9.90
C THR A 115 16.10 1.80 10.18
N ASP A 116 16.68 2.11 11.33
CA ASP A 116 16.97 3.48 11.75
C ASP A 116 17.87 4.21 10.74
N GLN A 117 17.75 5.54 10.70
CA GLN A 117 18.69 6.34 9.95
C GLN A 117 20.00 6.49 10.72
N GLY A 118 21.10 6.65 10.01
CA GLY A 118 22.37 7.03 10.63
C GLY A 118 23.55 6.25 10.08
N TRP A 119 24.64 6.26 10.83
CA TRP A 119 25.89 5.64 10.42
C TRP A 119 25.94 4.17 10.81
N TYR A 120 26.35 3.34 9.84
CA TYR A 120 26.55 1.91 9.97
C TYR A 120 28.00 1.58 9.62
N LYS A 121 28.56 0.57 10.28
CA LYS A 121 29.96 0.17 10.09
C LYS A 121 30.07 -1.34 9.88
N PRO A 122 30.60 -1.81 8.74
CA PRO A 122 30.90 -3.23 8.57
C PRO A 122 32.12 -3.63 9.40
N VAL A 123 32.11 -4.83 9.95
CA VAL A 123 33.14 -5.38 10.83
C VAL A 123 33.52 -6.78 10.33
N ALA A 124 34.81 -7.00 10.06
CA ALA A 124 35.30 -8.34 9.70
C ALA A 124 35.25 -9.24 10.95
N ASN A 125 34.65 -10.42 10.82
CA ASN A 125 34.58 -11.42 11.88
C ASN A 125 35.59 -12.55 11.62
N VAL A 126 36.86 -12.19 11.45
CA VAL A 126 37.96 -13.12 11.17
C VAL A 126 38.92 -13.13 12.37
N PRO A 127 39.11 -14.27 13.07
CA PRO A 127 39.99 -14.36 14.23
C PRO A 127 41.44 -13.96 13.90
N ALA A 128 42.10 -13.33 14.87
CA ALA A 128 43.54 -13.00 14.81
C ALA A 128 43.97 -12.18 13.58
N CYS A 129 43.08 -11.34 13.04
CA CYS A 129 43.41 -10.39 11.98
C CYS A 129 43.11 -8.95 12.40
N THR A 130 43.86 -8.01 11.84
CA THR A 130 43.55 -6.58 11.93
C THR A 130 42.69 -6.17 10.75
N TYR A 131 41.67 -5.36 10.98
CA TYR A 131 40.84 -4.84 9.89
C TYR A 131 40.59 -3.35 10.01
N ARG A 132 40.35 -2.72 8.87
CA ARG A 132 39.86 -1.34 8.75
C ARG A 132 38.58 -1.36 7.93
N SER A 133 37.58 -0.62 8.36
CA SER A 133 36.36 -0.44 7.59
C SER A 133 35.95 1.02 7.49
N ARG A 134 35.37 1.38 6.35
CA ARG A 134 34.73 2.68 6.14
C ARG A 134 33.24 2.55 6.46
N PRO A 135 32.65 3.48 7.25
CA PRO A 135 31.22 3.48 7.52
C PRO A 135 30.43 3.99 6.31
N PHE A 136 29.14 3.69 6.30
CA PHE A 136 28.14 4.22 5.36
C PHE A 136 26.91 4.73 6.12
N MET A 137 26.08 5.56 5.48
CA MET A 137 24.87 6.12 6.08
C MET A 137 23.63 5.57 5.40
N ILE A 138 22.66 5.10 6.17
CA ILE A 138 21.30 4.81 5.68
C ILE A 138 20.44 6.04 5.94
N LYS A 139 19.68 6.47 4.93
CA LYS A 139 18.89 7.70 4.97
C LYS A 139 17.49 7.46 4.39
N LYS A 140 16.44 8.06 4.99
CA LYS A 140 15.12 8.13 4.36
C LYS A 140 15.02 9.34 3.45
N ARG A 141 14.23 9.22 2.39
CA ARG A 141 13.88 10.36 1.53
C ARG A 141 12.92 11.27 2.31
N PRO A 142 13.16 12.60 2.38
CA PRO A 142 12.21 13.51 3.01
C PRO A 142 10.85 13.45 2.32
N ILE A 143 9.78 13.35 3.11
CA ILE A 143 8.41 13.41 2.60
C ILE A 143 8.14 14.82 2.04
N LYS A 144 7.64 14.89 0.80
CA LYS A 144 7.30 16.14 0.11
C LYS A 144 5.78 16.37 0.07
N GLY A 145 5.41 17.63 -0.11
CA GLY A 145 4.04 18.08 -0.38
C GLY A 145 3.30 18.65 0.83
N ASP A 146 2.09 19.15 0.60
CA ASP A 146 1.28 19.83 1.63
C ASP A 146 0.88 18.86 2.76
N LYS A 147 0.80 19.38 3.99
CA LYS A 147 0.28 18.66 5.17
C LYS A 147 -1.26 18.54 5.16
N LYS A 148 -1.94 19.21 4.22
CA LYS A 148 -3.39 19.06 4.04
C LYS A 148 -3.78 17.61 3.73
N PRO A 149 -4.91 17.14 4.28
CA PRO A 149 -5.41 15.81 4.01
C PRO A 149 -5.83 15.72 2.54
N LEU A 150 -5.40 14.65 1.86
CA LEU A 150 -5.89 14.34 0.51
C LEU A 150 -7.19 13.54 0.61
N ALA A 151 -8.20 13.94 -0.18
CA ALA A 151 -9.46 13.22 -0.27
C ALA A 151 -9.67 12.80 -1.73
N ILE A 152 -9.46 11.53 -2.02
CA ILE A 152 -9.34 11.02 -3.38
C ILE A 152 -10.55 10.16 -3.74
N MET A 153 -11.02 10.29 -4.97
CA MET A 153 -11.88 9.32 -5.63
C MET A 153 -11.08 8.62 -6.72
N THR A 154 -11.09 7.28 -6.78
CA THR A 154 -10.52 6.57 -7.92
C THR A 154 -11.62 6.13 -8.89
N TYR A 155 -11.31 6.13 -10.19
CA TYR A 155 -12.21 5.63 -11.22
C TYR A 155 -11.47 4.72 -12.20
N GLU A 156 -11.71 3.42 -12.07
CA GLU A 156 -11.10 2.39 -12.90
C GLU A 156 -12.06 2.03 -14.03
N THR A 157 -11.82 2.54 -15.24
CA THR A 157 -12.66 2.16 -16.39
C THR A 157 -11.85 1.96 -17.65
N ASN A 158 -12.16 0.89 -18.36
CA ASN A 158 -11.70 0.64 -19.72
C ASN A 158 -12.75 1.08 -20.76
N ASN A 159 -13.91 1.59 -20.34
CA ASN A 159 -14.94 2.06 -21.26
C ASN A 159 -14.52 3.38 -21.92
N ARG A 160 -15.09 3.65 -23.09
CA ARG A 160 -14.97 4.97 -23.74
C ARG A 160 -15.70 6.02 -22.92
N LEU A 161 -14.98 7.02 -22.43
CA LEU A 161 -15.55 8.06 -21.56
C LEU A 161 -16.61 8.93 -22.28
N SER A 162 -16.55 9.01 -23.60
CA SER A 162 -17.58 9.70 -24.39
C SER A 162 -18.94 8.97 -24.39
N SER A 163 -18.95 7.64 -24.24
CA SER A 163 -20.17 6.82 -24.29
C SER A 163 -20.74 6.46 -22.92
N ILE A 164 -19.96 6.58 -21.83
CA ILE A 164 -20.49 6.24 -20.50
C ILE A 164 -21.66 7.13 -20.09
N ARG A 165 -22.60 6.52 -19.36
CA ARG A 165 -23.79 7.18 -18.79
C ARG A 165 -23.95 6.79 -17.32
N PRO A 166 -23.03 7.25 -16.45
CA PRO A 166 -23.09 6.95 -15.02
C PRO A 166 -24.33 7.60 -14.38
N PRO A 167 -24.91 6.99 -13.33
CA PRO A 167 -25.96 7.61 -12.54
C PRO A 167 -25.41 8.82 -11.77
N THR A 168 -26.21 9.87 -11.61
CA THR A 168 -25.92 10.99 -10.70
C THR A 168 -26.29 10.63 -9.26
N PRO A 169 -25.83 11.38 -8.26
CA PRO A 169 -26.32 11.24 -6.89
C PRO A 169 -27.85 11.44 -6.76
N ALA A 170 -28.47 12.16 -7.70
CA ALA A 170 -29.92 12.34 -7.77
C ALA A 170 -30.66 11.21 -8.51
N GLY A 171 -29.95 10.19 -9.02
CA GLY A 171 -30.54 8.97 -9.58
C GLY A 171 -30.76 8.96 -11.10
N TYR A 172 -30.70 10.09 -11.80
CA TYR A 172 -30.79 10.13 -13.26
C TYR A 172 -29.44 9.84 -13.93
N ARG A 173 -29.42 9.50 -15.23
CA ARG A 173 -28.17 9.21 -15.97
C ARG A 173 -27.57 10.47 -16.58
N GLY A 174 -26.29 10.70 -16.34
CA GLY A 174 -25.53 11.81 -16.92
C GLY A 174 -24.52 11.37 -17.98
N ASN A 175 -23.44 12.14 -18.14
CA ASN A 175 -22.28 11.80 -18.98
C ASN A 175 -21.03 11.70 -18.10
N TRP A 176 -19.81 11.62 -18.66
CA TRP A 176 -18.59 11.53 -17.86
C TRP A 176 -18.40 12.67 -16.85
N LYS A 177 -18.99 13.86 -17.07
CA LYS A 177 -18.92 14.98 -16.11
C LYS A 177 -19.56 14.62 -14.76
N THR A 178 -20.47 13.65 -14.74
CA THR A 178 -21.13 13.17 -13.52
C THR A 178 -20.16 12.51 -12.54
N ILE A 179 -19.00 12.03 -12.99
CA ILE A 179 -17.93 11.55 -12.10
C ILE A 179 -17.57 12.63 -11.06
N PHE A 180 -17.58 13.90 -11.47
CA PHE A 180 -17.26 15.03 -10.60
C PHE A 180 -18.43 15.42 -9.69
N ASP A 181 -19.67 15.08 -10.04
CA ASP A 181 -20.81 15.26 -9.13
C ASP A 181 -20.68 14.31 -7.93
N TRP A 182 -20.13 13.12 -8.15
CA TRP A 182 -19.77 12.21 -7.06
C TRP A 182 -18.59 12.71 -6.24
N CYS A 183 -17.62 13.39 -6.86
CA CYS A 183 -16.52 14.00 -6.12
C CYS A 183 -17.05 15.09 -5.16
N ASP A 184 -17.90 15.98 -5.66
CA ASP A 184 -18.61 16.99 -4.88
C ASP A 184 -19.52 16.37 -3.80
N PHE A 185 -20.18 15.25 -4.11
CA PHE A 185 -21.07 14.56 -3.17
C PHE A 185 -20.27 14.03 -1.97
N THR A 186 -19.13 13.40 -2.24
CA THR A 186 -18.29 12.77 -1.20
C THR A 186 -17.32 13.74 -0.53
N GLY A 187 -17.16 14.96 -1.06
CA GLY A 187 -16.19 15.93 -0.57
C GLY A 187 -14.75 15.61 -0.94
N THR A 188 -14.54 14.81 -2.00
CA THR A 188 -13.20 14.51 -2.52
C THR A 188 -12.70 15.67 -3.38
N ASP A 189 -11.41 16.00 -3.22
CA ASP A 189 -10.74 17.11 -3.90
C ASP A 189 -9.77 16.66 -4.99
N THR A 190 -9.68 15.35 -5.21
CA THR A 190 -8.76 14.74 -6.16
C THR A 190 -9.42 13.56 -6.85
N LEU A 191 -9.30 13.48 -8.19
CA LEU A 191 -9.75 12.35 -9.00
C LEU A 191 -8.53 11.60 -9.58
N TRP A 192 -8.42 10.31 -9.28
CA TRP A 192 -7.46 9.40 -9.90
C TRP A 192 -8.16 8.54 -10.95
N LEU A 193 -7.82 8.76 -12.22
CA LEU A 193 -8.43 8.08 -13.36
C LEU A 193 -7.45 7.08 -13.98
N LEU A 194 -7.91 5.85 -14.22
CA LEU A 194 -7.13 4.85 -14.95
C LEU A 194 -6.90 5.35 -16.39
N GLY A 195 -5.65 5.65 -16.70
CA GLY A 195 -5.24 6.18 -18.00
C GLY A 195 -4.60 5.14 -18.92
N GLY A 196 -3.99 4.09 -18.36
CA GLY A 196 -3.31 3.05 -19.13
C GLY A 196 -3.55 1.66 -18.56
N GLN A 197 -4.09 0.78 -19.39
CA GLN A 197 -4.28 -0.63 -19.09
C GLN A 197 -3.94 -1.46 -20.32
N THR A 198 -3.24 -2.57 -20.12
CA THR A 198 -3.03 -3.58 -21.15
C THR A 198 -4.20 -4.55 -21.11
N ALA A 199 -5.19 -4.35 -22.00
CA ALA A 199 -6.40 -5.16 -22.05
C ALA A 199 -6.72 -5.62 -23.48
N TYR A 200 -6.91 -6.92 -23.67
CA TYR A 200 -7.07 -7.60 -24.95
C TYR A 200 -8.30 -8.53 -24.94
N PHE A 201 -9.48 -7.95 -24.69
CA PHE A 201 -10.72 -8.74 -24.59
C PHE A 201 -11.24 -9.22 -25.95
N THR A 202 -11.24 -8.34 -26.94
CA THR A 202 -11.79 -8.63 -28.28
C THR A 202 -10.72 -8.70 -29.35
N GLU A 203 -9.67 -7.89 -29.22
CA GLU A 203 -8.54 -7.79 -30.15
C GLU A 203 -7.21 -7.69 -29.38
N PRO A 204 -6.08 -8.13 -29.96
CA PRO A 204 -4.77 -7.91 -29.36
C PRO A 204 -4.48 -6.41 -29.26
N VAL A 205 -3.78 -5.99 -28.20
CA VAL A 205 -3.20 -4.66 -28.16
C VAL A 205 -1.99 -4.58 -29.10
N ARG A 206 -1.72 -3.38 -29.62
CA ARG A 206 -0.53 -3.13 -30.44
C ARG A 206 0.72 -3.38 -29.63
N GLU A 207 1.69 -4.06 -30.23
CA GLU A 207 2.91 -4.40 -29.53
C GLU A 207 3.69 -3.14 -29.17
N GLU A 208 3.88 -2.19 -30.08
CA GLU A 208 4.63 -0.94 -29.89
C GLU A 208 3.98 0.08 -28.94
N PHE A 209 2.70 -0.13 -28.61
CA PHE A 209 1.95 0.68 -27.66
C PHE A 209 0.87 -0.20 -26.97
N PRO A 210 1.26 -0.98 -25.94
CA PRO A 210 0.42 -2.04 -25.38
C PRO A 210 -0.58 -1.52 -24.34
N TRP A 211 -1.27 -0.43 -24.68
CA TRP A 211 -2.22 0.28 -23.83
C TRP A 211 -3.51 0.55 -24.62
N LEU A 212 -4.66 0.57 -23.94
CA LEU A 212 -5.91 1.04 -24.54
C LEU A 212 -5.81 2.52 -24.94
N GLU A 213 -6.06 2.82 -26.22
CA GLU A 213 -5.82 4.15 -26.79
C GLU A 213 -7.05 5.07 -26.79
N HIS A 214 -8.26 4.52 -26.65
CA HIS A 214 -9.52 5.23 -27.00
C HIS A 214 -9.91 6.41 -26.09
N ASN A 215 -9.20 6.64 -24.99
CA ASN A 215 -9.44 7.78 -24.08
C ASN A 215 -8.27 8.79 -24.05
N LEU A 216 -7.14 8.50 -24.72
CA LEU A 216 -5.90 9.29 -24.56
C LEU A 216 -6.08 10.76 -24.95
N ASP A 217 -6.86 11.04 -25.99
CA ASP A 217 -7.15 12.38 -26.50
C ASP A 217 -8.10 13.18 -25.59
N GLN A 218 -8.83 12.53 -24.68
CA GLN A 218 -9.82 13.16 -23.80
C GLN A 218 -9.23 13.67 -22.49
N PHE A 219 -8.08 13.15 -22.05
CA PHE A 219 -7.54 13.42 -20.72
C PHE A 219 -7.29 14.90 -20.45
N GLY A 220 -6.80 15.67 -21.45
CA GLY A 220 -6.62 17.11 -21.30
C GLY A 220 -7.94 17.86 -21.07
N LYS A 221 -9.02 17.45 -21.75
CA LYS A 221 -10.36 18.04 -21.56
C LYS A 221 -10.93 17.71 -20.18
N ILE A 222 -10.74 16.47 -19.72
CA ILE A 222 -11.20 16.01 -18.42
C ILE A 222 -10.48 16.73 -17.29
N GLY A 223 -9.15 16.84 -17.36
CA GLY A 223 -8.37 17.55 -16.36
C GLY A 223 -8.74 19.02 -16.24
N ARG A 224 -8.95 19.73 -17.37
CA ARG A 224 -9.45 21.13 -17.33
C ARG A 224 -10.82 21.25 -16.66
N TYR A 225 -11.71 20.27 -16.87
CA TYR A 225 -13.01 20.25 -16.20
C TYR A 225 -12.86 19.98 -14.70
N ALA A 226 -11.96 19.08 -14.30
CA ALA A 226 -11.61 18.86 -12.89
C ALA A 226 -11.16 20.17 -12.23
N HIS A 227 -10.22 20.88 -12.85
CA HIS A 227 -9.71 22.17 -12.36
C HIS A 227 -10.80 23.24 -12.27
N SER A 228 -11.75 23.28 -13.22
CA SER A 228 -12.90 24.20 -13.15
C SER A 228 -13.79 23.97 -11.91
N ARG A 229 -13.70 22.79 -11.29
CA ARG A 229 -14.37 22.43 -10.03
C ARG A 229 -13.43 22.42 -8.83
N SER A 230 -12.21 22.94 -8.97
CA SER A 230 -11.16 22.88 -7.94
C SER A 230 -10.79 21.46 -7.50
N ILE A 231 -10.86 20.49 -8.42
CA ILE A 231 -10.49 19.10 -8.20
C ILE A 231 -9.16 18.84 -8.90
N ASN A 232 -8.18 18.30 -8.17
CA ASN A 232 -6.93 17.83 -8.76
C ASN A 232 -7.18 16.60 -9.63
N PHE A 233 -6.44 16.46 -10.72
CA PHE A 233 -6.61 15.38 -11.67
C PHE A 233 -5.35 14.55 -11.82
N CYS A 234 -5.49 13.23 -11.73
CA CYS A 234 -4.40 12.29 -11.87
C CYS A 234 -4.73 11.22 -12.90
N LEU A 235 -3.70 10.82 -13.65
CA LEU A 235 -3.72 9.63 -14.49
C LEU A 235 -2.75 8.59 -13.94
N TYR A 236 -3.17 7.33 -13.93
CA TYR A 236 -2.32 6.22 -13.54
C TYR A 236 -2.40 5.05 -14.52
N VAL A 237 -1.47 4.11 -14.36
CA VAL A 237 -1.42 2.89 -15.17
C VAL A 237 -1.51 1.66 -14.28
N MET A 238 -2.14 0.60 -14.79
CA MET A 238 -1.96 -0.76 -14.27
C MET A 238 -0.66 -1.32 -14.84
N ALA A 239 0.37 -1.38 -14.00
CA ALA A 239 1.75 -1.54 -14.42
C ALA A 239 2.06 -2.93 -14.93
N TYR A 240 1.82 -3.99 -14.16
CA TYR A 240 2.23 -5.35 -14.56
C TYR A 240 1.06 -6.31 -14.79
N LEU A 241 -0.14 -6.02 -14.30
CA LEU A 241 -1.31 -6.88 -14.53
C LEU A 241 -1.94 -6.62 -15.90
N THR A 242 -2.27 -7.70 -16.62
CA THR A 242 -2.97 -7.66 -17.91
C THR A 242 -4.33 -8.35 -17.87
N PHE A 243 -5.22 -7.97 -18.78
CA PHE A 243 -6.60 -8.45 -18.83
C PHE A 243 -6.98 -8.90 -20.24
N GLY A 244 -7.82 -9.93 -20.37
CA GLY A 244 -8.33 -10.40 -21.65
C GLY A 244 -8.13 -11.90 -21.89
N GLU A 245 -8.35 -12.32 -23.13
CA GLU A 245 -8.27 -13.73 -23.51
C GLU A 245 -6.82 -14.17 -23.75
N ASN A 246 -6.41 -15.32 -23.20
CA ASN A 246 -5.03 -15.82 -23.31
C ASN A 246 -4.51 -15.92 -24.75
N ARG A 247 -5.38 -16.21 -25.73
CA ARG A 247 -4.98 -16.28 -27.15
C ARG A 247 -4.59 -14.92 -27.76
N LEU A 248 -5.06 -13.81 -27.17
CA LEU A 248 -4.82 -12.43 -27.61
C LEU A 248 -3.73 -11.73 -26.76
N LYS A 249 -3.16 -12.46 -25.80
CA LYS A 249 -2.14 -11.96 -24.88
C LYS A 249 -0.90 -11.49 -25.66
N PRO A 250 -0.34 -10.30 -25.36
CA PRO A 250 0.87 -9.81 -26.01
C PRO A 250 2.03 -10.77 -25.85
N LYS A 251 2.61 -11.23 -26.96
CA LYS A 251 3.68 -12.24 -26.99
C LYS A 251 5.07 -11.65 -26.77
N ARG A 252 5.22 -10.33 -26.91
CA ARG A 252 6.48 -9.62 -26.71
C ARG A 252 6.98 -9.55 -25.27
N TYR A 253 6.22 -10.04 -24.29
CA TYR A 253 6.58 -9.98 -22.87
C TYR A 253 6.83 -11.36 -22.28
N GLU A 254 7.72 -11.42 -21.30
CA GLU A 254 7.83 -12.52 -20.35
C GLU A 254 6.81 -12.32 -19.24
N TYR A 255 6.05 -13.38 -18.93
CA TYR A 255 5.04 -13.35 -17.88
C TYR A 255 5.53 -14.06 -16.63
N ALA A 256 5.07 -13.57 -15.49
CA ALA A 256 5.42 -14.14 -14.20
C ALA A 256 4.86 -15.55 -14.06
N ILE A 257 5.65 -16.43 -13.46
CA ILE A 257 5.30 -17.82 -13.20
C ILE A 257 4.76 -17.96 -11.78
N ASP A 258 3.63 -18.65 -11.67
CA ASP A 258 2.98 -19.01 -10.41
C ASP A 258 2.98 -20.54 -10.22
N TYR A 259 2.52 -21.00 -9.07
CA TYR A 259 2.62 -22.39 -8.64
C TYR A 259 1.30 -22.90 -8.07
N ASN A 260 0.88 -24.08 -8.53
CA ASN A 260 -0.27 -24.78 -8.00
C ASN A 260 0.20 -25.87 -7.01
N PRO A 261 -0.06 -25.73 -5.70
CA PRO A 261 0.37 -26.71 -4.71
C PRO A 261 -0.42 -28.03 -4.74
N LYS A 262 -1.61 -28.06 -5.35
CA LYS A 262 -2.46 -29.26 -5.39
C LYS A 262 -1.86 -30.37 -6.26
N ASN A 263 -1.15 -29.99 -7.32
CA ASN A 263 -0.58 -30.90 -8.32
C ASN A 263 0.92 -30.63 -8.59
N ASP A 264 1.55 -29.73 -7.83
CA ASP A 264 2.97 -29.40 -7.93
C ASP A 264 3.40 -28.91 -9.34
N THR A 265 2.53 -28.14 -9.99
CA THR A 265 2.77 -27.60 -11.34
C THR A 265 2.98 -26.10 -11.34
N LEU A 266 3.92 -25.64 -12.16
CA LEU A 266 4.08 -24.23 -12.49
C LEU A 266 3.13 -23.83 -13.62
N PHE A 267 2.67 -22.59 -13.61
CA PHE A 267 1.84 -22.05 -14.68
C PHE A 267 2.10 -20.56 -14.90
N GLU A 268 1.89 -20.11 -16.13
CA GLU A 268 2.04 -18.70 -16.48
C GLU A 268 0.86 -17.88 -15.95
N SER A 269 1.15 -16.77 -15.27
CA SER A 269 0.15 -15.86 -14.74
C SER A 269 -0.31 -14.81 -15.77
N ARG A 270 -1.25 -13.95 -15.37
CA ARG A 270 -1.66 -12.77 -16.15
C ARG A 270 -0.80 -11.53 -15.87
N SER A 271 0.24 -11.64 -15.06
CA SER A 271 1.13 -10.51 -14.78
C SER A 271 2.41 -10.65 -15.59
N ILE A 272 2.89 -9.55 -16.16
CA ILE A 272 4.20 -9.47 -16.80
C ILE A 272 5.27 -9.63 -15.70
N SER A 273 6.37 -10.32 -15.99
CA SER A 273 7.47 -10.49 -15.04
C SER A 273 8.09 -9.14 -14.70
N LEU A 274 8.50 -8.96 -13.44
CA LEU A 274 9.28 -7.78 -13.04
C LEU A 274 10.66 -7.72 -13.72
N GLY A 275 11.18 -8.87 -14.19
CA GLY A 275 12.43 -8.96 -14.96
C GLY A 275 12.29 -8.42 -16.39
N ASP A 276 11.07 -8.24 -16.90
CA ASP A 276 10.87 -7.77 -18.27
C ASP A 276 11.12 -6.27 -18.41
N THR A 277 12.33 -5.92 -18.85
CA THR A 277 12.76 -4.52 -19.05
C THR A 277 11.96 -3.79 -20.14
N ARG A 278 11.35 -4.52 -21.08
CA ARG A 278 10.53 -3.91 -22.15
C ARG A 278 9.28 -3.28 -21.54
N ARG A 279 8.71 -3.89 -20.49
CA ARG A 279 7.54 -3.34 -19.81
C ARG A 279 7.83 -2.02 -19.12
N ILE A 280 9.01 -1.88 -18.51
CA ILE A 280 9.47 -0.63 -17.91
C ILE A 280 9.50 0.49 -18.96
N ALA A 281 10.04 0.20 -20.15
CA ALA A 281 10.10 1.16 -21.24
C ALA A 281 8.69 1.62 -21.67
N ASP A 282 7.72 0.71 -21.77
CA ASP A 282 6.34 1.05 -22.13
C ASP A 282 5.63 1.87 -21.04
N ILE A 283 5.86 1.56 -19.76
CA ILE A 283 5.35 2.34 -18.61
C ILE A 283 5.93 3.76 -18.65
N VAL A 284 7.25 3.89 -18.81
CA VAL A 284 7.92 5.20 -18.91
C VAL A 284 7.37 6.00 -20.08
N LYS A 285 7.15 5.37 -21.25
CA LYS A 285 6.61 6.01 -22.45
C LYS A 285 5.24 6.64 -22.18
N ILE A 286 4.29 5.89 -21.61
CA ILE A 286 2.94 6.41 -21.35
C ILE A 286 2.91 7.43 -20.19
N LEU A 287 3.69 7.23 -19.12
CA LEU A 287 3.77 8.19 -18.02
C LEU A 287 4.40 9.52 -18.46
N LYS A 288 5.34 9.51 -19.41
CA LYS A 288 5.83 10.73 -20.06
C LYS A 288 4.73 11.46 -20.82
N GLN A 289 3.84 10.74 -21.51
CA GLN A 289 2.69 11.35 -22.18
C GLN A 289 1.76 12.02 -21.16
N PHE A 290 1.40 11.32 -20.08
CA PHE A 290 0.55 11.88 -19.01
C PHE A 290 1.20 13.10 -18.34
N SER A 291 2.50 13.04 -18.08
CA SER A 291 3.25 14.14 -17.49
C SER A 291 3.27 15.40 -18.35
N ARG A 292 3.11 15.30 -19.68
CA ARG A 292 3.10 16.46 -20.59
C ARG A 292 1.74 17.16 -20.65
N ILE A 293 0.68 16.54 -20.16
CA ILE A 293 -0.66 17.15 -20.12
C ILE A 293 -0.68 18.21 -19.01
N PRO A 294 -0.87 19.51 -19.31
CA PRO A 294 -0.78 20.55 -18.28
C PRO A 294 -1.82 20.41 -17.16
N SER A 295 -3.00 19.88 -17.47
CA SER A 295 -4.11 19.70 -16.53
C SER A 295 -4.04 18.39 -15.72
N VAL A 296 -2.90 17.69 -15.73
CA VAL A 296 -2.66 16.50 -14.90
C VAL A 296 -1.73 16.92 -13.77
N ASP A 297 -2.16 16.79 -12.52
CA ASP A 297 -1.41 17.25 -11.35
C ASP A 297 -0.50 16.15 -10.78
N TYR A 298 -0.91 14.89 -10.91
CA TYR A 298 -0.20 13.71 -10.40
C TYR A 298 -0.12 12.63 -11.47
N ILE A 299 0.88 11.75 -11.35
CA ILE A 299 0.91 10.48 -12.09
C ILE A 299 0.96 9.31 -11.10
N GLY A 300 0.43 8.17 -11.50
CA GLY A 300 0.33 7.00 -10.63
C GLY A 300 0.75 5.69 -11.28
N ILE A 301 1.12 4.75 -10.43
CA ILE A 301 1.45 3.38 -10.82
C ILE A 301 0.73 2.42 -9.86
N ASP A 302 -0.27 1.73 -10.38
CA ASP A 302 -0.93 0.63 -9.70
C ASP A 302 -0.38 -0.72 -10.21
N TYR A 303 -0.54 -1.80 -9.45
CA TYR A 303 -0.02 -3.13 -9.76
C TYR A 303 1.48 -3.16 -10.07
N ILE A 304 2.28 -2.33 -9.38
CA ILE A 304 3.74 -2.44 -9.36
C ILE A 304 4.18 -3.46 -8.31
N ARG A 305 3.88 -4.72 -8.59
CA ARG A 305 4.19 -5.88 -7.75
C ARG A 305 4.29 -7.15 -8.60
N ASN A 306 4.92 -8.18 -8.06
CA ASN A 306 4.88 -9.50 -8.67
C ASN A 306 3.43 -10.03 -8.69
N ALA A 307 3.15 -10.99 -9.59
CA ALA A 307 2.12 -11.98 -9.32
C ALA A 307 2.37 -12.63 -7.94
N LEU A 308 1.37 -13.28 -7.34
CA LEU A 308 1.55 -13.95 -6.06
C LEU A 308 2.77 -14.89 -6.08
N GLY A 309 3.06 -15.55 -7.20
CA GLY A 309 4.34 -16.21 -7.49
C GLY A 309 5.50 -15.25 -7.81
N GLY A 310 5.95 -15.24 -9.07
CA GLY A 310 7.19 -14.60 -9.52
C GLY A 310 8.40 -15.54 -9.45
N PHE A 311 8.19 -16.85 -9.57
CA PHE A 311 9.25 -17.84 -9.36
C PHE A 311 10.29 -17.88 -10.47
N GLU A 312 9.99 -17.28 -11.63
CA GLU A 312 10.95 -17.05 -12.72
C GLU A 312 12.09 -16.09 -12.35
N LEU A 313 12.12 -15.58 -11.11
CA LEU A 313 13.19 -14.74 -10.59
C LEU A 313 14.05 -15.49 -9.56
N VAL A 314 13.91 -16.82 -9.46
CA VAL A 314 14.59 -17.62 -8.43
C VAL A 314 16.12 -17.50 -8.49
N ASP A 315 16.70 -17.46 -9.69
CA ASP A 315 18.14 -17.42 -9.86
C ASP A 315 18.72 -16.06 -9.47
N ASP A 316 18.05 -14.97 -9.84
CA ASP A 316 18.42 -13.61 -9.43
C ASP A 316 18.34 -13.46 -7.92
N PHE A 317 17.26 -13.96 -7.30
CA PHE A 317 17.12 -13.97 -5.85
C PHE A 317 18.22 -14.76 -5.16
N VAL A 318 18.50 -15.98 -5.61
CA VAL A 318 19.55 -16.83 -5.03
C VAL A 318 20.93 -16.17 -5.17
N HIS A 319 21.18 -15.57 -6.32
CA HIS A 319 22.42 -14.85 -6.59
C HIS A 319 22.58 -13.63 -5.66
N ASP A 320 21.58 -12.75 -5.63
CA ASP A 320 21.64 -11.47 -4.92
C ASP A 320 21.66 -11.65 -3.39
N MET A 321 20.79 -12.53 -2.87
CA MET A 321 20.61 -12.72 -1.43
C MET A 321 21.57 -13.77 -0.84
N GLN A 322 22.30 -14.50 -1.70
CA GLN A 322 23.23 -15.57 -1.33
C GLN A 322 22.60 -16.56 -0.34
N VAL A 323 21.38 -17.01 -0.64
CA VAL A 323 20.64 -17.93 0.22
C VAL A 323 21.22 -19.34 0.14
N ALA A 324 20.99 -20.14 1.18
CA ALA A 324 21.37 -21.55 1.14
C ALA A 324 20.44 -22.29 0.17
N THR A 325 21.03 -22.99 -0.80
CA THR A 325 20.32 -23.79 -1.80
C THR A 325 20.45 -25.28 -1.47
N PRO A 326 19.53 -26.14 -1.97
CA PRO A 326 19.68 -27.59 -1.83
C PRO A 326 20.98 -28.10 -2.48
N ALA A 327 21.43 -29.29 -2.04
CA ALA A 327 22.55 -29.97 -2.65
C ALA A 327 22.25 -30.27 -4.12
N GLY A 328 23.25 -30.12 -4.98
CA GLY A 328 23.05 -30.30 -6.43
C GLY A 328 22.34 -29.11 -7.12
N TRP A 329 22.32 -27.90 -6.52
CA TRP A 329 21.61 -26.74 -7.08
C TRP A 329 21.95 -26.45 -8.54
N LYS A 330 23.20 -26.65 -8.95
CA LYS A 330 23.66 -26.36 -10.32
C LYS A 330 23.22 -27.42 -11.32
N GLU A 331 22.89 -28.60 -10.82
CA GLU A 331 22.43 -29.77 -11.56
C GLU A 331 20.90 -29.76 -11.73
N LEU A 332 20.18 -29.00 -10.89
CA LEU A 332 18.75 -28.80 -11.04
C LEU A 332 18.41 -28.00 -12.30
N SER A 333 17.39 -28.44 -13.02
CA SER A 333 16.80 -27.66 -14.09
C SER A 333 16.23 -26.34 -13.56
N TYR A 334 16.02 -25.38 -14.46
CA TYR A 334 15.40 -24.11 -14.08
C TYR A 334 13.99 -24.30 -13.48
N GLU A 335 13.21 -25.23 -14.02
CA GLU A 335 11.89 -25.58 -13.48
C GLU A 335 11.95 -26.12 -12.05
N GLU A 336 12.90 -27.01 -11.76
CA GLU A 336 13.08 -27.58 -10.42
C GLU A 336 13.52 -26.52 -9.40
N ARG A 337 14.35 -25.57 -9.82
CA ARG A 337 14.76 -24.43 -8.99
C ARG A 337 13.57 -23.54 -8.64
N MET A 338 12.69 -23.25 -9.62
CA MET A 338 11.44 -22.52 -9.38
C MET A 338 10.51 -23.27 -8.42
N LYS A 339 10.30 -24.59 -8.64
CA LYS A 339 9.47 -25.43 -7.76
C LYS A 339 10.01 -25.50 -6.34
N TRP A 340 11.33 -25.53 -6.16
CA TRP A 340 11.93 -25.48 -4.83
C TRP A 340 11.49 -24.24 -4.06
N LEU A 341 11.68 -23.04 -4.63
CA LEU A 341 11.28 -21.79 -3.97
C LEU A 341 9.77 -21.74 -3.73
N ALA A 342 8.97 -22.22 -4.68
CA ALA A 342 7.53 -22.27 -4.55
C ALA A 342 7.07 -23.18 -3.39
N ARG A 343 7.65 -24.37 -3.26
CA ARG A 343 7.37 -25.31 -2.15
C ARG A 343 7.80 -24.76 -0.79
N GLU A 344 8.96 -24.11 -0.72
CA GLU A 344 9.41 -23.41 0.50
C GLU A 344 8.39 -22.35 0.93
N LYS A 345 7.95 -21.52 -0.03
CA LYS A 345 6.97 -20.45 0.23
C LYS A 345 5.62 -21.00 0.68
N VAL A 346 5.07 -22.00 -0.01
CA VAL A 346 3.76 -22.59 0.32
C VAL A 346 3.79 -23.33 1.66
N SER A 347 4.84 -24.11 1.92
CA SER A 347 4.94 -24.89 3.15
C SER A 347 5.10 -24.02 4.41
N ARG A 348 5.61 -22.78 4.25
CA ARG A 348 5.92 -21.83 5.34
C ARG A 348 6.85 -22.38 6.42
N LYS A 349 7.58 -23.47 6.15
CA LYS A 349 8.51 -24.09 7.12
C LYS A 349 9.78 -23.27 7.31
N ASN A 350 10.23 -22.55 6.28
CA ASN A 350 11.43 -21.73 6.32
C ASN A 350 11.10 -20.24 6.27
N LEU A 351 10.66 -19.69 7.41
CA LEU A 351 10.27 -18.28 7.50
C LEU A 351 11.44 -17.31 7.21
N GLN A 352 12.69 -17.71 7.44
CA GLN A 352 13.87 -16.88 7.14
C GLN A 352 14.10 -16.72 5.63
N LEU A 353 13.95 -17.80 4.86
CA LEU A 353 14.02 -17.75 3.40
C LEU A 353 12.84 -16.95 2.82
N ILE A 354 11.65 -17.10 3.40
CA ILE A 354 10.47 -16.34 2.98
C ILE A 354 10.67 -14.84 3.24
N ASP A 355 11.19 -14.45 4.40
CA ASP A 355 11.52 -13.04 4.70
C ASP A 355 12.55 -12.48 3.70
N GLN A 356 13.57 -13.26 3.36
CA GLN A 356 14.55 -12.91 2.32
C GLN A 356 13.91 -12.73 0.95
N TRP A 357 13.01 -13.63 0.56
CA TRP A 357 12.29 -13.55 -0.70
C TRP A 357 11.38 -12.32 -0.76
N GLN A 358 10.61 -12.06 0.31
CA GLN A 358 9.74 -10.89 0.38
C GLN A 358 10.54 -9.58 0.31
N TRP A 359 11.66 -9.52 1.02
CA TRP A 359 12.56 -8.38 0.97
C TRP A 359 13.13 -8.17 -0.42
N TRP A 360 13.62 -9.22 -1.06
CA TRP A 360 14.19 -9.12 -2.40
C TRP A 360 13.15 -8.64 -3.41
N ARG A 361 11.91 -9.12 -3.33
CA ARG A 361 10.82 -8.61 -4.18
C ARG A 361 10.52 -7.14 -3.93
N ALA A 362 10.44 -6.71 -2.67
CA ALA A 362 10.22 -5.30 -2.31
C ALA A 362 11.36 -4.39 -2.77
N HIS A 363 12.61 -4.84 -2.64
CA HIS A 363 13.80 -4.19 -3.18
C HIS A 363 13.71 -4.04 -4.70
N THR A 364 13.33 -5.10 -5.42
CA THR A 364 13.16 -5.08 -6.88
C THR A 364 12.06 -4.08 -7.28
N VAL A 365 10.90 -4.11 -6.63
CA VAL A 365 9.82 -3.14 -6.85
C VAL A 365 10.28 -1.71 -6.59
N GLY A 366 10.98 -1.44 -5.48
CA GLY A 366 11.55 -0.12 -5.19
C GLY A 366 12.54 0.33 -6.26
N SER A 367 13.42 -0.55 -6.72
CA SER A 367 14.38 -0.24 -7.78
C SER A 367 13.69 0.10 -9.11
N LEU A 368 12.60 -0.60 -9.44
CA LEU A 368 11.78 -0.29 -10.62
C LEU A 368 11.08 1.07 -10.48
N VAL A 369 10.53 1.40 -9.31
CA VAL A 369 9.95 2.73 -9.03
C VAL A 369 11.00 3.83 -9.26
N GLU A 370 12.21 3.64 -8.73
CA GLU A 370 13.31 4.59 -8.90
C GLU A 370 13.68 4.76 -10.38
N GLN A 371 13.82 3.64 -11.11
CA GLN A 371 14.13 3.65 -12.54
C GLN A 371 13.04 4.36 -13.34
N ILE A 372 11.77 4.08 -13.07
CA ILE A 372 10.62 4.72 -13.74
C ILE A 372 10.61 6.22 -13.42
N LYS A 373 10.71 6.62 -12.15
CA LYS A 373 10.70 8.05 -11.75
C LYS A 373 11.83 8.83 -12.42
N LYS A 374 13.05 8.29 -12.40
CA LYS A 374 14.22 8.90 -13.07
C LYS A 374 14.00 9.00 -14.58
N SER A 375 13.53 7.93 -15.21
CA SER A 375 13.38 7.85 -16.67
C SER A 375 12.25 8.73 -17.19
N VAL A 376 11.14 8.87 -16.44
CA VAL A 376 10.04 9.80 -16.76
C VAL A 376 10.53 11.25 -16.65
N GLY A 377 11.37 11.55 -15.65
CA GLY A 377 11.99 12.88 -15.50
C GLY A 377 11.01 13.98 -15.14
N THR A 378 9.88 13.64 -14.51
CA THR A 378 8.85 14.62 -14.13
C THR A 378 9.01 15.15 -12.72
N THR A 379 8.64 16.41 -12.53
CA THR A 379 8.49 17.04 -11.21
C THR A 379 7.11 16.79 -10.59
N LYS A 380 6.13 16.29 -11.37
CA LYS A 380 4.81 15.94 -10.84
C LYS A 380 4.94 14.84 -9.77
N PRO A 381 4.15 14.88 -8.69
CA PRO A 381 4.23 13.85 -7.68
C PRO A 381 3.80 12.50 -8.26
N LEU A 382 4.54 11.46 -7.88
CA LEU A 382 4.31 10.07 -8.24
C LEU A 382 3.63 9.37 -7.08
N TRP A 383 2.48 8.74 -7.30
CA TRP A 383 1.90 7.83 -6.32
C TRP A 383 2.05 6.37 -6.74
N VAL A 384 2.12 5.49 -5.76
CA VAL A 384 2.14 4.02 -5.94
C VAL A 384 1.06 3.38 -5.08
N PHE A 385 0.67 2.16 -5.44
CA PHE A 385 -0.33 1.39 -4.71
C PHE A 385 0.30 0.23 -3.93
N THR A 386 -0.15 0.02 -2.69
CA THR A 386 0.28 -1.08 -1.81
C THR A 386 -0.90 -1.88 -1.30
N LEU A 387 -0.83 -3.20 -1.39
CA LEU A 387 -1.77 -4.08 -0.68
C LEU A 387 -1.44 -4.15 0.81
N SER A 388 -2.45 -4.20 1.66
CA SER A 388 -2.26 -4.03 3.10
C SER A 388 -1.72 -5.25 3.85
N TRP A 389 -1.81 -6.46 3.29
CA TRP A 389 -1.39 -7.68 3.97
C TRP A 389 0.11 -7.71 4.27
N GLU A 390 0.44 -8.06 5.52
CA GLU A 390 1.80 -8.02 6.04
C GLU A 390 2.52 -6.67 5.80
N ARG A 391 1.79 -5.54 5.83
CA ARG A 391 2.29 -4.20 5.50
C ARG A 391 2.80 -4.02 4.06
N GLY A 392 2.29 -4.84 3.12
CA GLY A 392 2.73 -4.89 1.73
C GLY A 392 3.69 -6.03 1.43
N TRP A 393 4.37 -6.57 2.46
CA TRP A 393 5.44 -7.54 2.26
C TRP A 393 4.96 -8.81 1.59
N GLN A 394 3.73 -9.27 1.87
CA GLN A 394 3.17 -10.47 1.26
C GLN A 394 3.21 -10.40 -0.28
N HIS A 395 3.10 -9.18 -0.81
CA HIS A 395 3.03 -8.88 -2.24
C HIS A 395 4.35 -8.36 -2.81
N GLY A 396 5.45 -8.43 -2.05
CA GLY A 396 6.74 -7.91 -2.48
C GLY A 396 6.74 -6.38 -2.60
N GLN A 397 6.02 -5.70 -1.70
CA GLN A 397 5.93 -4.25 -1.65
C GLN A 397 6.36 -3.77 -0.27
N ASP A 398 6.93 -2.57 -0.18
CA ASP A 398 7.25 -1.94 1.10
C ASP A 398 7.13 -0.41 1.00
N PRO A 399 6.36 0.23 1.89
CA PRO A 399 6.09 1.66 1.79
C PRO A 399 7.34 2.54 2.04
N VAL A 400 8.28 2.07 2.86
CA VAL A 400 9.51 2.81 3.15
C VAL A 400 10.45 2.73 1.96
N MET A 401 10.61 1.54 1.36
CA MET A 401 11.39 1.35 0.14
C MET A 401 10.80 2.13 -1.04
N MET A 402 9.48 2.10 -1.24
CA MET A 402 8.84 2.85 -2.32
C MET A 402 8.97 4.35 -2.14
N THR A 403 8.82 4.85 -0.90
CA THR A 403 9.07 6.26 -0.59
C THR A 403 10.53 6.64 -0.87
N ALA A 404 11.48 5.80 -0.45
CA ALA A 404 12.90 6.03 -0.66
C ALA A 404 13.30 6.02 -2.15
N ALA A 405 12.68 5.14 -2.94
CA ALA A 405 12.82 5.04 -4.39
C ALA A 405 12.25 6.24 -5.17
N GLY A 406 11.39 7.04 -4.54
CA GLY A 406 10.89 8.29 -5.12
C GLY A 406 9.37 8.40 -5.26
N ALA A 407 8.60 7.44 -4.73
CA ALA A 407 7.17 7.62 -4.56
C ALA A 407 6.90 8.80 -3.60
N ASP A 408 6.04 9.72 -4.00
CA ASP A 408 5.63 10.88 -3.21
C ASP A 408 4.42 10.55 -2.32
N ILE A 409 3.61 9.56 -2.73
CA ILE A 409 2.42 9.07 -2.04
C ILE A 409 2.38 7.55 -2.17
N ASP A 410 2.02 6.85 -1.10
CA ASP A 410 1.72 5.43 -1.11
C ASP A 410 0.25 5.19 -0.71
N ALA A 411 -0.52 4.60 -1.61
CA ALA A 411 -1.94 4.34 -1.45
C ALA A 411 -2.16 2.90 -0.96
N VAL A 412 -2.55 2.75 0.31
CA VAL A 412 -2.74 1.45 0.96
C VAL A 412 -4.21 1.02 0.89
N MET A 413 -4.44 -0.16 0.33
CA MET A 413 -5.78 -0.72 0.16
C MET A 413 -6.17 -1.72 1.25
N LEU A 414 -7.36 -1.57 1.80
CA LEU A 414 -7.82 -2.21 3.05
C LEU A 414 -8.82 -3.38 2.89
N TYR A 415 -9.04 -3.88 1.67
CA TYR A 415 -10.08 -4.87 1.40
C TYR A 415 -9.66 -6.32 1.71
N GLU A 416 -10.61 -7.27 1.56
CA GLU A 416 -10.40 -8.74 1.66
C GLU A 416 -10.02 -9.28 3.04
N ALA A 417 -10.13 -8.49 4.10
CA ALA A 417 -9.98 -8.95 5.48
C ALA A 417 -11.34 -9.03 6.18
N ASP A 418 -11.59 -10.01 7.04
CA ASP A 418 -12.69 -9.91 8.02
C ASP A 418 -12.34 -8.89 9.14
N GLN A 419 -13.23 -8.70 10.12
CA GLN A 419 -13.01 -7.71 11.18
C GLN A 419 -11.81 -8.02 12.09
N THR A 420 -11.58 -9.31 12.36
CA THR A 420 -10.45 -9.78 13.19
C THR A 420 -9.14 -9.57 12.44
N GLU A 421 -9.11 -10.03 11.19
CA GLU A 421 -7.98 -9.86 10.28
C GLU A 421 -7.64 -8.38 10.06
N PHE A 422 -8.66 -7.54 9.86
CA PHE A 422 -8.47 -6.09 9.70
C PHE A 422 -7.87 -5.45 10.94
N THR A 423 -8.28 -5.88 12.13
CA THR A 423 -7.72 -5.41 13.40
C THR A 423 -6.24 -5.76 13.52
N GLU A 424 -5.85 -7.00 13.19
CA GLU A 424 -4.44 -7.43 13.18
C GLU A 424 -3.62 -6.71 12.11
N LEU A 425 -4.20 -6.53 10.92
CA LEU A 425 -3.60 -5.73 9.85
C LEU A 425 -3.27 -4.32 10.34
N LEU A 426 -4.19 -3.61 11.00
CA LEU A 426 -3.90 -2.28 11.53
C LEU A 426 -2.82 -2.28 12.61
N LYS A 427 -2.80 -3.29 13.49
CA LYS A 427 -1.73 -3.44 14.49
C LYS A 427 -0.36 -3.58 13.83
N HIS A 428 -0.29 -4.39 12.77
CA HIS A 428 0.91 -4.60 11.97
C HIS A 428 1.43 -3.32 11.31
N TRP A 429 0.55 -2.55 10.68
CA TRP A 429 0.93 -1.25 10.09
C TRP A 429 1.40 -0.27 11.16
N ARG A 430 0.65 -0.15 12.26
CA ARG A 430 0.95 0.76 13.36
C ARG A 430 2.28 0.47 14.05
N SER A 431 2.66 -0.81 14.18
CA SER A 431 3.92 -1.17 14.80
C SER A 431 5.12 -0.91 13.89
N TYR A 432 4.90 -0.95 12.57
CA TYR A 432 5.96 -0.85 11.57
C TYR A 432 6.31 0.59 11.17
N LEU A 433 5.33 1.48 11.10
CA LEU A 433 5.47 2.75 10.37
C LEU A 433 5.23 3.98 11.26
N ASP A 434 6.17 4.92 11.25
CA ASP A 434 5.97 6.28 11.74
C ASP A 434 5.58 7.21 10.58
N ARG A 435 4.91 8.32 10.90
CA ARG A 435 4.34 9.26 9.92
C ARG A 435 5.40 9.97 9.05
N ASP A 436 6.65 9.97 9.48
CA ASP A 436 7.78 10.55 8.74
C ASP A 436 8.50 9.53 7.83
N ASP A 437 8.06 8.26 7.85
CA ASP A 437 8.68 7.18 7.07
C ASP A 437 8.16 7.08 5.63
N ALA A 438 6.85 7.28 5.46
CA ALA A 438 6.17 7.23 4.17
C ALA A 438 4.91 8.10 4.22
N ARG A 439 4.46 8.64 3.08
CA ARG A 439 3.21 9.41 2.97
C ARG A 439 2.05 8.50 2.57
N ILE A 440 1.44 7.87 3.56
CA ILE A 440 0.34 6.92 3.40
C ILE A 440 -0.99 7.64 3.25
N ILE A 441 -1.74 7.23 2.23
CA ILE A 441 -3.17 7.48 2.07
C ILE A 441 -3.84 6.12 2.14
N VAL A 442 -4.88 6.01 2.96
CA VAL A 442 -5.60 4.74 3.15
C VAL A 442 -6.89 4.72 2.34
N GLY A 443 -7.35 3.57 1.92
CA GLY A 443 -8.61 3.47 1.21
C GLY A 443 -9.12 2.06 1.12
N ASP A 444 -10.40 1.96 0.81
CA ASP A 444 -11.10 0.70 0.67
C ASP A 444 -12.02 0.77 -0.56
N VAL A 445 -12.49 -0.39 -1.01
CA VAL A 445 -13.26 -0.58 -2.23
C VAL A 445 -14.77 -0.66 -1.97
N ILE A 446 -15.55 -0.11 -2.89
CA ILE A 446 -17.01 -0.26 -2.86
C ILE A 446 -17.38 -1.64 -3.43
N ASP A 447 -17.32 -2.69 -2.61
CA ASP A 447 -17.68 -4.06 -3.01
C ASP A 447 -18.08 -4.93 -1.81
N TRP A 448 -19.32 -5.40 -1.79
CA TRP A 448 -19.86 -6.19 -0.69
C TRP A 448 -19.18 -7.55 -0.54
N ASN A 449 -18.76 -8.18 -1.65
CA ASN A 449 -18.09 -9.47 -1.59
C ASN A 449 -16.69 -9.34 -0.97
N LEU A 450 -15.98 -8.24 -1.26
CA LEU A 450 -14.65 -7.97 -0.68
C LEU A 450 -14.72 -7.51 0.79
N HIS A 451 -15.94 -7.22 1.26
CA HIS A 451 -16.31 -7.04 2.68
C HIS A 451 -16.98 -8.32 3.25
N GLN A 452 -16.62 -9.49 2.71
CA GLN A 452 -17.00 -10.82 3.25
C GLN A 452 -18.52 -11.01 3.31
N LYS A 453 -19.25 -10.30 2.44
CA LYS A 453 -20.72 -10.26 2.41
C LYS A 453 -21.33 -9.94 3.77
N THR A 454 -20.65 -9.11 4.57
CA THR A 454 -21.10 -8.79 5.94
C THR A 454 -22.48 -8.10 5.95
N ARG A 455 -23.26 -8.46 6.96
CA ARG A 455 -24.60 -7.90 7.25
C ARG A 455 -24.65 -7.24 8.63
N ILE A 456 -23.74 -7.63 9.54
CA ILE A 456 -23.57 -7.03 10.86
C ILE A 456 -22.06 -6.94 11.13
N PRO A 457 -21.46 -5.73 11.12
CA PRO A 457 -22.06 -4.48 10.63
C PRO A 457 -22.50 -4.58 9.16
N ALA A 458 -23.35 -3.65 8.71
CA ALA A 458 -23.72 -3.59 7.29
C ALA A 458 -22.48 -3.36 6.40
N GLY A 459 -22.48 -3.80 5.14
CA GLY A 459 -21.32 -3.62 4.24
C GLY A 459 -20.78 -2.17 4.19
N PRO A 460 -21.62 -1.16 3.91
CA PRO A 460 -21.24 0.25 3.97
C PRO A 460 -20.79 0.74 5.36
N GLU A 461 -21.34 0.16 6.43
CA GLU A 461 -20.95 0.47 7.81
C GLU A 461 -19.54 -0.06 8.12
N GLU A 462 -19.25 -1.30 7.70
CA GLU A 462 -17.91 -1.88 7.77
C GLU A 462 -16.90 -1.07 6.96
N TYR A 463 -17.28 -0.67 5.74
CA TYR A 463 -16.49 0.20 4.88
C TYR A 463 -16.15 1.55 5.54
N LEU A 464 -17.13 2.19 6.18
CA LEU A 464 -16.92 3.41 6.97
C LEU A 464 -15.98 3.14 8.16
N SER A 465 -16.21 2.04 8.88
CA SER A 465 -15.44 1.64 10.06
C SER A 465 -13.96 1.43 9.70
N ARG A 466 -13.67 0.65 8.65
CA ARG A 466 -12.30 0.37 8.18
C ARG A 466 -11.56 1.62 7.78
N ASN A 467 -12.15 2.42 6.90
CA ASN A 467 -11.56 3.68 6.46
C ASN A 467 -11.31 4.63 7.63
N THR A 468 -12.27 4.77 8.54
CA THR A 468 -12.15 5.61 9.74
C THR A 468 -11.03 5.10 10.64
N ALA A 469 -10.99 3.81 10.94
CA ALA A 469 -9.98 3.22 11.82
C ALA A 469 -8.57 3.30 11.23
N ALA A 470 -8.41 2.94 9.95
CA ALA A 470 -7.12 3.00 9.26
C ALA A 470 -6.60 4.44 9.18
N SER A 471 -7.46 5.40 8.83
CA SER A 471 -7.05 6.81 8.72
C SER A 471 -6.52 7.38 10.05
N GLN A 472 -6.86 6.75 11.17
CA GLN A 472 -6.44 7.16 12.51
C GLN A 472 -5.26 6.35 13.05
N LYS A 473 -5.12 5.09 12.62
CA LYS A 473 -4.26 4.09 13.28
C LYS A 473 -3.23 3.45 12.36
N ILE A 474 -3.13 3.86 11.09
CA ILE A 474 -2.14 3.27 10.16
C ILE A 474 -0.69 3.53 10.60
N TYR A 475 -0.42 4.68 11.25
CA TYR A 475 0.88 5.00 11.84
C TYR A 475 0.90 4.83 13.34
N ARG A 476 2.11 4.65 13.88
CA ARG A 476 2.35 4.71 15.33
C ARG A 476 1.99 6.07 15.93
N ASN A 477 2.36 7.17 15.24
CA ASN A 477 2.45 8.52 15.79
C ASN A 477 1.59 9.60 15.07
N GLY A 478 0.47 9.22 14.43
CA GLY A 478 -0.46 10.21 13.87
C GLY A 478 -1.46 9.63 12.87
N PRO A 479 -2.35 10.47 12.31
CA PRO A 479 -3.28 10.06 11.27
C PRO A 479 -2.61 9.89 9.90
N ALA A 480 -3.28 9.18 9.01
CA ALA A 480 -2.95 9.11 7.58
C ALA A 480 -2.89 10.50 6.95
N TYR A 481 -2.13 10.65 5.85
CA TYR A 481 -2.09 11.92 5.08
C TYR A 481 -3.30 12.11 4.17
N GLY A 482 -4.17 11.11 4.06
CA GLY A 482 -5.36 11.19 3.23
C GLY A 482 -6.16 9.92 3.27
N ILE A 483 -7.28 9.97 2.55
CA ILE A 483 -8.16 8.86 2.29
C ILE A 483 -8.48 8.78 0.80
N PHE A 484 -8.65 7.58 0.27
CA PHE A 484 -9.20 7.37 -1.07
C PHE A 484 -10.42 6.45 -1.04
N LEU A 485 -11.45 6.82 -1.79
CA LEU A 485 -12.64 6.01 -2.04
C LEU A 485 -12.40 5.24 -3.33
N HIS A 486 -12.16 3.93 -3.22
CA HIS A 486 -11.70 3.16 -4.36
C HIS A 486 -12.83 2.63 -5.24
N ASP A 487 -12.60 2.82 -6.54
CA ASP A 487 -13.31 2.28 -7.68
C ASP A 487 -14.78 2.71 -7.76
N LEU A 488 -14.95 3.97 -8.18
CA LEU A 488 -16.26 4.55 -8.48
C LEU A 488 -17.03 3.75 -9.56
N GLN A 489 -16.37 2.95 -10.40
CA GLN A 489 -17.06 2.09 -11.35
C GLN A 489 -17.93 1.06 -10.63
N ARG A 490 -17.46 0.51 -9.51
CA ARG A 490 -18.23 -0.44 -8.70
C ARG A 490 -19.41 0.18 -7.98
N LEU A 491 -19.33 1.47 -7.64
CA LEU A 491 -20.50 2.19 -7.15
C LEU A 491 -21.64 2.18 -8.19
N PHE A 492 -21.31 2.28 -9.47
CA PHE A 492 -22.29 2.36 -10.55
C PHE A 492 -22.82 0.98 -10.93
N TRP A 493 -21.91 0.04 -11.19
CA TRP A 493 -22.20 -1.25 -11.83
C TRP A 493 -21.63 -2.47 -11.09
N GLY A 494 -21.06 -2.28 -9.89
CA GLY A 494 -20.43 -3.35 -9.12
C GLY A 494 -21.37 -4.09 -8.15
N ARG A 495 -20.75 -5.00 -7.39
CA ARG A 495 -21.39 -5.92 -6.44
C ARG A 495 -21.66 -5.24 -5.10
N ARG A 496 -22.69 -4.40 -5.05
CA ARG A 496 -23.03 -3.59 -3.87
C ARG A 496 -23.82 -4.34 -2.77
N GLY A 497 -24.21 -5.59 -3.01
CA GLY A 497 -25.09 -6.33 -2.12
C GLY A 497 -26.48 -5.68 -2.01
N PRO A 498 -27.18 -5.83 -0.86
CA PRO A 498 -28.51 -5.24 -0.62
C PRO A 498 -28.46 -3.73 -0.34
N TYR A 499 -27.33 -3.07 -0.59
CA TYR A 499 -27.07 -1.69 -0.21
C TYR A 499 -27.14 -0.73 -1.40
N SER A 500 -27.71 0.45 -1.15
CA SER A 500 -27.91 1.45 -2.20
C SER A 500 -26.58 2.14 -2.57
N ARG A 501 -26.54 2.80 -3.74
CA ARG A 501 -25.35 3.60 -4.13
C ARG A 501 -25.12 4.74 -3.16
N ILE A 502 -26.21 5.40 -2.74
CA ILE A 502 -26.14 6.54 -1.83
C ILE A 502 -25.60 6.12 -0.47
N GLU A 503 -25.99 4.96 0.04
CA GLU A 503 -25.50 4.44 1.31
C GLU A 503 -23.98 4.20 1.29
N TRP A 504 -23.44 3.54 0.26
CA TRP A 504 -22.00 3.38 0.07
C TRP A 504 -21.27 4.72 -0.09
N ALA A 505 -21.80 5.62 -0.93
CA ALA A 505 -21.19 6.91 -1.16
C ALA A 505 -21.20 7.80 0.09
N LEU A 506 -22.26 7.75 0.88
CA LEU A 506 -22.38 8.51 2.12
C LEU A 506 -21.47 7.96 3.21
N ALA A 507 -21.33 6.63 3.32
CA ALA A 507 -20.32 6.01 4.19
C ALA A 507 -18.90 6.51 3.85
N GLY A 508 -18.55 6.55 2.55
CA GLY A 508 -17.29 7.14 2.08
C GLY A 508 -17.17 8.64 2.40
N ALA A 509 -18.21 9.42 2.11
CA ALA A 509 -18.26 10.85 2.40
C ALA A 509 -18.08 11.16 3.90
N THR A 510 -18.67 10.33 4.77
CA THR A 510 -18.51 10.42 6.22
C THR A 510 -17.08 10.12 6.64
N ALA A 511 -16.43 9.10 6.05
CA ALA A 511 -15.01 8.82 6.31
C ALA A 511 -14.11 10.00 5.89
N VAL A 512 -14.34 10.60 4.71
CA VAL A 512 -13.65 11.82 4.26
C VAL A 512 -13.87 12.98 5.25
N SER A 513 -15.12 13.21 5.65
CA SER A 513 -15.50 14.30 6.57
C SER A 513 -14.81 14.15 7.93
N ARG A 514 -14.73 12.92 8.46
CA ARG A 514 -14.06 12.61 9.73
C ARG A 514 -12.55 12.82 9.69
N LEU A 515 -11.88 12.44 8.60
CA LEU A 515 -10.44 12.66 8.46
C LEU A 515 -10.13 14.15 8.28
N THR A 516 -10.84 14.79 7.35
CA THR A 516 -10.59 16.19 7.00
C THR A 516 -10.86 17.13 8.17
N SER A 517 -11.94 16.94 8.94
CA SER A 517 -12.25 17.80 10.09
C SER A 517 -11.24 17.72 11.23
N ARG A 518 -10.62 16.56 11.45
CA ARG A 518 -9.54 16.41 12.45
C ARG A 518 -8.29 17.17 12.08
N MET A 519 -8.00 17.27 10.79
CA MET A 519 -6.78 17.91 10.29
C MET A 519 -6.98 19.38 9.92
N ASN A 520 -8.18 19.75 9.49
CA ASN A 520 -8.57 21.10 9.13
C ASN A 520 -10.09 21.26 9.35
N PRO A 521 -10.51 21.77 10.53
CA PRO A 521 -11.93 21.91 10.87
C PRO A 521 -12.70 22.74 9.82
N PRO A 522 -13.83 22.23 9.30
CA PRO A 522 -14.66 22.96 8.34
C PRO A 522 -15.54 24.01 9.03
N ALA A 523 -16.06 24.95 8.24
CA ALA A 523 -17.00 25.97 8.71
C ALA A 523 -18.24 25.37 9.38
N TYR A 524 -18.75 24.24 8.89
CA TYR A 524 -19.89 23.55 9.47
C TYR A 524 -19.60 22.06 9.66
N THR A 525 -20.04 21.52 10.80
CA THR A 525 -20.09 20.06 11.05
C THR A 525 -21.46 19.67 11.56
N VAL A 526 -21.80 18.39 11.39
CA VAL A 526 -23.01 17.79 11.96
C VAL A 526 -22.71 16.41 12.55
N THR A 527 -23.23 16.16 13.75
CA THR A 527 -23.34 14.81 14.32
C THR A 527 -24.77 14.33 14.24
N LEU A 528 -24.92 13.03 13.99
CA LEU A 528 -26.21 12.37 13.90
C LEU A 528 -26.25 11.24 14.92
N SER A 529 -27.26 11.29 15.78
CA SER A 529 -27.53 10.27 16.78
C SER A 529 -28.89 9.62 16.49
N VAL A 530 -28.92 8.29 16.48
CA VAL A 530 -30.13 7.48 16.29
C VAL A 530 -30.18 6.42 17.39
N PRO A 531 -31.37 5.92 17.77
CA PRO A 531 -31.46 4.77 18.67
C PRO A 531 -30.74 3.56 18.08
N GLU A 532 -30.07 2.75 18.92
CA GLU A 532 -29.38 1.55 18.44
C GLU A 532 -30.36 0.51 17.86
N THR A 533 -31.55 0.44 18.45
CA THR A 533 -32.64 -0.45 18.05
C THR A 533 -33.94 0.32 17.90
N VAL A 534 -34.69 0.04 16.83
CA VAL A 534 -35.99 0.63 16.52
C VAL A 534 -36.99 -0.47 16.20
N GLN A 535 -38.21 -0.38 16.73
CA GLN A 535 -39.29 -1.29 16.35
C GLN A 535 -39.92 -0.85 15.01
N ILE A 536 -40.17 -1.80 14.11
CA ILE A 536 -40.88 -1.51 12.86
C ILE A 536 -42.26 -0.88 13.12
N ASN A 537 -42.66 0.05 12.24
CA ASN A 537 -43.89 0.83 12.32
C ASN A 537 -44.02 1.75 13.55
N THR A 538 -42.95 1.91 14.33
CA THR A 538 -42.90 2.85 15.46
C THR A 538 -42.11 4.09 15.08
N ASP A 539 -42.59 5.25 15.52
CA ASP A 539 -41.86 6.51 15.38
C ASP A 539 -40.67 6.55 16.31
N PHE A 540 -39.56 7.09 15.81
CA PHE A 540 -38.37 7.34 16.60
C PHE A 540 -37.77 8.69 16.26
N SER A 541 -37.10 9.28 17.26
CA SER A 541 -36.39 10.54 17.11
C SER A 541 -34.93 10.29 16.76
N ALA A 542 -34.40 11.07 15.83
CA ALA A 542 -32.97 11.20 15.59
C ALA A 542 -32.52 12.63 15.85
N THR A 543 -31.39 12.79 16.52
CA THR A 543 -30.84 14.10 16.89
C THR A 543 -29.74 14.51 15.92
N LEU A 544 -29.81 15.74 15.44
CA LEU A 544 -28.81 16.38 14.62
C LEU A 544 -28.18 17.52 15.42
N ASP A 545 -26.90 17.39 15.77
CA ASP A 545 -26.17 18.47 16.44
C ASP A 545 -25.27 19.17 15.43
N PHE A 546 -25.52 20.45 15.24
CA PHE A 546 -24.77 21.30 14.31
C PHE A 546 -23.72 22.08 15.08
N THR A 547 -22.53 22.17 14.50
CA THR A 547 -21.51 23.13 14.94
C THR A 547 -21.21 24.08 13.82
N ASN A 548 -21.25 25.36 14.13
CA ASN A 548 -20.80 26.44 13.27
C ASN A 548 -19.44 26.96 13.78
N ASN A 549 -18.38 26.66 13.03
CA ASN A 549 -17.02 27.13 13.27
C ASN A 549 -16.66 28.35 12.40
N THR A 550 -17.62 28.98 11.73
CA THR A 550 -17.39 29.89 10.61
C THR A 550 -16.60 31.15 10.99
N PRO A 551 -15.51 31.47 10.27
CA PRO A 551 -15.00 32.82 10.14
C PRO A 551 -15.69 33.53 8.95
N SER A 552 -16.59 34.50 9.20
CA SER A 552 -17.24 35.52 8.33
C SER A 552 -17.49 35.35 6.79
N ARG A 553 -17.13 34.25 6.11
CA ARG A 553 -17.08 34.13 4.63
C ARG A 553 -17.72 32.86 4.02
N ALA A 554 -18.40 32.02 4.80
CA ALA A 554 -19.14 30.85 4.29
C ALA A 554 -20.62 31.19 4.03
N SER A 555 -21.22 30.62 2.98
CA SER A 555 -22.67 30.70 2.77
C SER A 555 -23.43 29.84 3.78
N ALA A 556 -24.70 30.14 4.02
CA ALA A 556 -25.58 29.25 4.78
C ALA A 556 -25.56 27.83 4.19
N PRO A 557 -25.48 26.78 5.03
CA PRO A 557 -25.41 25.41 4.55
C PRO A 557 -26.78 24.90 4.11
N ARG A 558 -26.79 24.10 3.04
CA ARG A 558 -27.90 23.25 2.65
C ARG A 558 -27.77 21.90 3.34
N VAL A 559 -28.82 21.47 4.03
CA VAL A 559 -28.91 20.14 4.66
C VAL A 559 -29.71 19.20 3.76
N GLU A 560 -29.17 18.02 3.52
CA GLU A 560 -29.81 16.93 2.77
C GLU A 560 -29.83 15.68 3.65
N LEU A 561 -30.98 15.01 3.73
CA LEU A 561 -31.16 13.78 4.49
C LEU A 561 -31.30 12.58 3.56
N TYR A 562 -30.76 11.45 3.99
CA TYR A 562 -30.79 10.18 3.28
C TYR A 562 -31.17 9.06 4.23
N THR A 563 -31.93 8.08 3.74
CA THR A 563 -32.36 6.93 4.54
C THR A 563 -32.21 5.62 3.78
N SER A 564 -32.25 4.51 4.52
CA SER A 564 -32.48 3.20 3.92
C SER A 564 -33.82 3.15 3.19
N PRO A 565 -33.94 2.33 2.12
CA PRO A 565 -35.25 1.93 1.61
C PRO A 565 -36.14 1.46 2.77
N GLY A 566 -37.40 1.91 2.79
CA GLY A 566 -38.35 1.59 3.86
C GLY A 566 -38.25 2.47 5.12
N CYS A 567 -37.33 3.43 5.20
CA CYS A 567 -37.27 4.39 6.30
C CYS A 567 -37.72 5.78 5.81
N LEU A 568 -38.79 6.29 6.43
CA LEU A 568 -39.43 7.56 6.10
C LEU A 568 -39.07 8.62 7.13
N ILE A 569 -38.80 9.85 6.67
CA ILE A 569 -38.69 11.04 7.51
C ILE A 569 -39.93 11.89 7.21
N PHE A 570 -40.78 12.09 8.21
CA PHE A 570 -42.07 12.79 8.03
C PHE A 570 -42.12 14.14 8.74
N SER A 571 -41.11 14.49 9.53
CA SER A 571 -40.93 15.86 10.03
C SER A 571 -39.44 16.23 10.07
N TYR A 572 -39.05 17.12 9.16
CA TYR A 572 -37.79 17.86 9.25
C TYR A 572 -37.82 19.08 8.33
N GLN A 573 -37.71 20.27 8.90
CA GLN A 573 -37.48 21.50 8.16
C GLN A 573 -36.39 22.29 8.90
N PRO A 574 -35.13 22.23 8.43
CA PRO A 574 -34.04 22.93 9.10
C PRO A 574 -34.31 24.43 9.10
N GLN A 575 -34.37 25.03 10.29
CA GLN A 575 -34.48 26.48 10.40
C GLN A 575 -33.12 27.13 10.15
N GLN A 576 -33.10 28.25 9.41
CA GLN A 576 -31.84 28.96 9.12
C GLN A 576 -31.11 29.41 10.39
N SER A 577 -31.87 29.75 11.44
CA SER A 577 -31.37 30.12 12.77
C SER A 577 -30.46 29.07 13.41
N LEU A 578 -30.60 27.78 13.04
CA LEU A 578 -29.73 26.71 13.53
C LEU A 578 -28.25 26.94 13.18
N PHE A 579 -27.98 27.70 12.12
CA PHE A 579 -26.62 27.99 11.65
C PHE A 579 -26.12 29.37 12.07
N GLU A 580 -26.91 30.16 12.80
CA GLU A 580 -26.51 31.50 13.29
C GLU A 580 -25.76 31.43 14.62
N VAL A 581 -25.96 30.35 15.39
CA VAL A 581 -25.30 30.10 16.67
C VAL A 581 -24.14 29.12 16.51
N SER A 582 -23.17 29.15 17.43
CA SER A 582 -21.98 28.28 17.39
C SER A 582 -22.33 26.80 17.51
N GLN A 583 -23.36 26.48 18.30
CA GLN A 583 -23.88 25.14 18.51
C GLN A 583 -25.40 25.18 18.54
N SER A 584 -26.03 24.24 17.86
CA SER A 584 -27.48 24.02 17.89
C SER A 584 -27.78 22.54 17.75
N SER A 585 -28.97 22.15 18.18
CA SER A 585 -29.47 20.79 18.02
C SER A 585 -30.88 20.84 17.47
N ASP A 586 -31.21 19.89 16.61
CA ASP A 586 -32.53 19.71 16.03
C ASP A 586 -32.92 18.23 16.06
N THR A 587 -34.21 17.96 16.07
CA THR A 587 -34.75 16.60 16.12
C THR A 587 -35.61 16.34 14.90
N LEU A 588 -35.35 15.22 14.23
CA LEU A 588 -36.25 14.71 13.19
C LEU A 588 -36.99 13.47 13.68
N LEU A 589 -38.24 13.32 13.23
CA LEU A 589 -39.00 12.08 13.43
C LEU A 589 -38.96 11.21 12.19
N ALA A 590 -38.66 9.94 12.41
CA ALA A 590 -38.57 8.93 11.38
C ALA A 590 -39.32 7.65 11.79
N ARG A 591 -39.65 6.82 10.80
CA ARG A 591 -40.32 5.53 10.96
C ARG A 591 -39.77 4.56 9.94
N VAL A 592 -39.50 3.33 10.36
CA VAL A 592 -39.24 2.23 9.42
C VAL A 592 -40.55 1.52 9.15
N ILE A 593 -40.95 1.45 7.90
CA ILE A 593 -42.20 0.81 7.44
C ILE A 593 -41.94 -0.53 6.74
N ASP A 594 -40.69 -0.87 6.47
CA ASP A 594 -40.31 -2.11 5.78
C ASP A 594 -39.05 -2.71 6.41
N TYR A 595 -39.14 -3.96 6.84
CA TYR A 595 -38.03 -4.73 7.39
C TYR A 595 -37.33 -5.48 6.25
N ASN A 596 -36.04 -5.25 6.09
CA ASN A 596 -35.28 -5.91 5.03
C ASN A 596 -34.35 -7.02 5.59
N PRO A 597 -34.74 -8.30 5.50
CA PRO A 597 -33.94 -9.41 6.03
C PRO A 597 -32.61 -9.61 5.29
N SER A 598 -32.50 -9.17 4.03
CA SER A 598 -31.25 -9.32 3.25
C SER A 598 -30.07 -8.54 3.84
N ARG A 599 -30.37 -7.50 4.63
CA ARG A 599 -29.43 -6.67 5.39
C ARG A 599 -29.54 -6.88 6.90
N ALA A 600 -30.09 -8.03 7.33
CA ALA A 600 -30.26 -8.39 8.75
C ALA A 600 -30.93 -7.28 9.59
N GLY A 601 -31.91 -6.57 9.02
CA GLY A 601 -32.58 -5.48 9.72
C GLY A 601 -31.70 -4.25 9.98
N ARG A 602 -30.53 -4.11 9.35
CA ARG A 602 -29.65 -2.93 9.52
C ARG A 602 -30.08 -1.77 8.62
N HIS A 603 -30.56 -0.68 9.22
CA HIS A 603 -30.96 0.54 8.55
C HIS A 603 -30.01 1.69 8.87
N TYR A 604 -30.07 2.78 8.09
CA TYR A 604 -29.30 3.99 8.34
C TYR A 604 -30.14 5.25 8.16
N ILE A 605 -29.74 6.30 8.88
CA ILE A 605 -30.03 7.69 8.55
C ILE A 605 -28.71 8.36 8.23
N GLY A 606 -28.76 9.24 7.23
CA GLY A 606 -27.64 9.97 6.70
C GLY A 606 -27.95 11.45 6.61
N VAL A 607 -26.95 12.29 6.89
CA VAL A 607 -27.02 13.73 6.73
C VAL A 607 -25.81 14.21 5.93
N ARG A 608 -26.06 15.12 4.99
CA ARG A 608 -25.04 15.84 4.24
C ARG A 608 -25.33 17.33 4.31
N MET A 609 -24.34 18.08 4.77
CA MET A 609 -24.33 19.53 4.69
C MET A 609 -23.49 19.95 3.49
N SER A 610 -23.91 20.98 2.75
CA SER A 610 -23.07 21.59 1.72
C SER A 610 -23.23 23.10 1.64
N TRP A 611 -22.13 23.80 1.38
CA TRP A 611 -22.07 25.26 1.33
C TRP A 611 -21.02 25.73 0.32
N LEU A 612 -21.03 27.02 0.04
CA LEU A 612 -19.97 27.69 -0.72
C LEU A 612 -19.01 28.39 0.25
N GLU A 613 -17.73 28.16 0.06
CA GLU A 613 -16.65 28.82 0.80
C GLU A 613 -15.56 29.19 -0.21
N HIS A 614 -15.26 30.49 -0.31
CA HIS A 614 -14.31 31.02 -1.31
C HIS A 614 -14.62 30.54 -2.75
N ASN A 615 -15.89 30.55 -3.15
CA ASN A 615 -16.39 30.04 -4.43
C ASN A 615 -16.11 28.55 -4.69
N ARG A 616 -15.80 27.77 -3.65
CA ARG A 616 -15.65 26.32 -3.72
C ARG A 616 -16.80 25.66 -2.99
N LYS A 617 -17.37 24.64 -3.60
CA LYS A 617 -18.36 23.79 -2.93
C LYS A 617 -17.65 22.95 -1.88
N LYS A 618 -18.17 23.02 -0.66
CA LYS A 618 -17.74 22.23 0.49
C LYS A 618 -18.88 21.35 0.95
N SER A 619 -18.53 20.26 1.62
CA SER A 619 -19.52 19.41 2.26
C SER A 619 -18.97 18.74 3.50
N TYR A 620 -19.89 18.41 4.39
CA TYR A 620 -19.65 17.58 5.56
C TYR A 620 -20.76 16.55 5.66
N SER A 621 -20.41 15.28 5.82
CA SER A 621 -21.36 14.17 5.86
C SER A 621 -21.24 13.39 7.16
N ASN A 622 -22.38 12.87 7.62
CA ASN A 622 -22.44 11.92 8.71
C ASN A 622 -23.51 10.86 8.41
N CYS A 623 -23.35 9.67 8.97
CA CYS A 623 -24.36 8.63 8.92
C CYS A 623 -24.30 7.78 10.18
N ALA A 624 -25.46 7.27 10.59
CA ALA A 624 -25.62 6.42 11.74
C ALA A 624 -26.48 5.20 11.37
N TYR A 625 -26.11 4.04 11.89
CA TYR A 625 -26.75 2.75 11.61
C TYR A 625 -27.45 2.24 12.85
N PHE A 626 -28.60 1.59 12.65
CA PHE A 626 -29.44 1.04 13.71
C PHE A 626 -30.08 -0.28 13.26
N THR A 627 -30.51 -1.08 14.23
CA THR A 627 -31.16 -2.37 13.99
C THR A 627 -32.67 -2.22 14.11
N VAL A 628 -33.42 -2.78 13.17
CA VAL A 628 -34.88 -2.83 13.22
C VAL A 628 -35.33 -4.18 13.74
N THR A 629 -36.18 -4.17 14.76
CA THR A 629 -36.85 -5.37 15.29
C THR A 629 -38.28 -5.44 14.82
N GLU A 630 -38.76 -6.66 14.58
CA GLU A 630 -40.18 -6.89 14.33
C GLU A 630 -40.98 -6.59 15.59
N SER A 631 -42.18 -6.03 15.41
CA SER A 631 -43.11 -5.81 16.52
C SER A 631 -43.54 -7.16 17.09
N SER A 632 -43.31 -7.38 18.38
CA SER A 632 -43.79 -8.58 19.11
C SER A 632 -45.32 -8.63 19.29
N SER A 633 -46.09 -7.88 18.50
CA SER A 633 -47.54 -7.86 18.56
C SER A 633 -48.16 -9.09 17.89
N THR A 634 -48.52 -10.06 18.73
CA THR A 634 -49.62 -11.03 18.57
C THR A 634 -49.54 -11.99 17.38
N VAL A 635 -48.73 -13.04 17.53
CA VAL A 635 -49.25 -14.38 17.19
C VAL A 635 -50.17 -14.76 18.36
N GLY A 636 -51.48 -14.52 18.21
CA GLY A 636 -52.46 -15.05 19.15
C GLY A 636 -52.38 -16.58 19.19
N PRO A 637 -52.71 -17.23 20.32
CA PRO A 637 -52.62 -18.67 20.45
C PRO A 637 -53.74 -19.32 19.62
N PHE A 638 -53.47 -19.58 18.34
CA PHE A 638 -54.25 -20.50 17.53
C PHE A 638 -53.29 -21.56 17.00
N MET A 639 -53.05 -22.57 17.85
CA MET A 639 -52.68 -23.96 17.56
C MET A 639 -52.21 -24.62 18.88
N ALA A 640 -53.04 -24.53 19.93
CA ALA A 640 -53.01 -25.48 21.02
C ALA A 640 -54.07 -26.55 20.71
N GLY A 641 -53.66 -27.61 20.00
CA GLY A 641 -54.57 -28.67 19.61
C GLY A 641 -53.95 -29.62 18.60
N MET A 642 -52.92 -30.36 19.01
CA MET A 642 -52.68 -31.77 18.65
C MET A 642 -51.36 -32.21 19.27
N HIS A 643 -51.41 -32.57 20.55
CA HIS A 643 -50.44 -33.51 21.13
C HIS A 643 -50.92 -34.92 20.86
N GLY A 644 -50.01 -35.77 20.40
CA GLY A 644 -50.21 -37.22 20.40
C GLY A 644 -49.44 -37.90 19.28
N MET A 645 -48.14 -38.08 19.46
CA MET A 645 -47.56 -39.43 19.55
C MET A 645 -46.03 -39.36 19.56
N GLU A 646 -45.50 -39.94 20.64
CA GLU A 646 -44.12 -40.32 20.84
C GLU A 646 -43.56 -41.11 19.66
N ARG A 647 -42.26 -40.92 19.38
CA ARG A 647 -41.47 -41.92 18.65
C ARG A 647 -40.26 -42.30 19.49
N THR A 648 -40.44 -43.39 20.23
CA THR A 648 -39.37 -44.27 20.68
C THR A 648 -39.12 -45.34 19.59
N VAL A 649 -37.86 -45.39 19.19
CA VAL A 649 -37.08 -46.34 18.38
C VAL A 649 -37.58 -47.79 18.28
N ILE A 650 -37.61 -48.36 17.05
CA ILE A 650 -37.20 -49.76 16.77
C ILE A 650 -36.42 -49.84 15.43
N ARG A 651 -35.31 -50.57 15.47
CA ARG A 651 -34.37 -50.96 14.39
C ARG A 651 -34.86 -52.19 13.61
N SER A 652 -34.55 -52.25 12.31
CA SER A 652 -34.04 -53.43 11.57
C SER A 652 -33.52 -52.96 10.19
N ILE A 653 -32.21 -53.09 9.86
CA ILE A 653 -31.52 -54.22 9.19
C ILE A 653 -32.14 -54.43 7.78
N GLU A 654 -31.51 -54.12 6.64
CA GLU A 654 -30.23 -54.62 6.09
C GLU A 654 -29.50 -53.61 5.17
N GLN A 655 -28.17 -53.73 5.14
CA GLN A 655 -27.20 -53.19 4.16
C GLN A 655 -26.97 -54.24 3.04
N PRO A 656 -26.51 -53.90 1.81
CA PRO A 656 -25.07 -53.61 1.60
C PRO A 656 -24.72 -52.59 0.50
N SER A 657 -23.74 -51.72 0.81
CA SER A 657 -22.44 -51.55 0.10
C SER A 657 -22.42 -50.25 -0.74
N ASN A 658 -21.47 -49.31 -0.66
CA ASN A 658 -20.09 -49.22 -0.16
C ASN A 658 -19.92 -47.86 0.58
N LYS A 659 -19.41 -47.77 1.81
CA LYS A 659 -17.98 -47.63 2.20
C LYS A 659 -17.23 -46.63 1.29
N THR A 660 -16.73 -45.48 1.74
CA THR A 660 -16.14 -45.13 3.05
C THR A 660 -16.16 -43.61 3.34
N ASP A 661 -16.64 -43.29 4.53
CA ASP A 661 -16.13 -42.35 5.55
C ASP A 661 -15.61 -40.95 5.18
N ARG A 662 -16.40 -39.95 5.59
CA ARG A 662 -15.98 -38.60 5.96
C ARG A 662 -16.21 -38.38 7.45
N GLN A 663 -15.15 -38.07 8.19
CA GLN A 663 -15.08 -37.11 9.31
C GLN A 663 -13.59 -36.77 9.55
N PRO A 664 -13.25 -35.66 10.23
CA PRO A 664 -13.77 -34.29 10.17
C PRO A 664 -12.66 -33.34 9.65
N VAL A 665 -12.97 -32.41 8.73
CA VAL A 665 -11.94 -31.51 8.17
C VAL A 665 -11.77 -30.29 9.09
N SER A 666 -10.58 -30.23 9.70
CA SER A 666 -9.98 -29.07 10.34
C SER A 666 -9.68 -27.95 9.32
N THR A 667 -9.97 -26.73 9.75
CA THR A 667 -9.44 -25.43 9.31
C THR A 667 -8.16 -25.45 8.45
N ALA A 668 -8.32 -25.29 7.14
CA ALA A 668 -7.38 -24.65 6.22
C ALA A 668 -7.99 -24.73 4.81
N GLY A 669 -8.51 -23.61 4.29
CA GLY A 669 -9.12 -23.55 2.97
C GLY A 669 -9.02 -22.16 2.40
N SER A 670 -7.86 -21.84 1.82
CA SER A 670 -7.71 -20.78 0.84
C SER A 670 -8.45 -21.21 -0.42
N ASP A 671 -9.74 -20.90 -0.49
CA ASP A 671 -10.53 -21.10 -1.69
C ASP A 671 -10.25 -20.00 -2.70
N ASP A 672 -9.88 -20.46 -3.88
CA ASP A 672 -9.73 -19.73 -5.13
C ASP A 672 -10.87 -18.71 -5.32
N VAL A 673 -10.58 -17.43 -5.09
CA VAL A 673 -11.36 -16.35 -5.67
C VAL A 673 -11.02 -16.33 -7.16
N GLN A 674 -11.75 -17.15 -7.93
CA GLN A 674 -11.99 -16.84 -9.33
C GLN A 674 -12.58 -15.43 -9.36
N LEU A 675 -11.75 -14.46 -9.76
CA LEU A 675 -12.19 -13.17 -10.26
C LEU A 675 -12.99 -13.43 -11.54
N ASP A 676 -14.26 -13.80 -11.37
CA ASP A 676 -15.27 -13.75 -12.40
C ASP A 676 -15.63 -12.27 -12.59
N THR A 677 -14.86 -11.61 -13.44
CA THR A 677 -15.17 -10.28 -13.97
C THR A 677 -16.10 -10.48 -15.16
N ARG A 678 -17.40 -10.53 -14.87
CA ARG A 678 -18.45 -10.04 -15.74
C ARG A 678 -19.20 -8.91 -15.05
#